data_AF-A0A7X7KL61-F1
#
_entry.id   AF-A0A7X7KL61-F1
#
_cell.length_a   1.000
_cell.length_b   1.000
_cell.length_c   1.000
_cell.angle_alpha   90.00
_cell.angle_beta   90.00
_cell.angle_gamma   90.00
#
_symmetry.space_group_name_H-M   'P 1'
#
loop_
_entity.id
_entity.type
_entity.pdbx_description
1 polymer ?
#
loop_
_entity_poly.entity_id
_entity_poly.type
_entity_poly.pdbx_seq_one_letter_code
_entity_poly.pdbx_strand_id
1 'polypeptide(L)'
;MPADTPLSYRLAEGAFLGSCRVVRGLAVDADGELYLGKHSTRMNAVLLRVFTPSATATAADREALAARCERAAAMQHPGLARSTPLQHDRDLAFTATDLPDGPRGEPMTLAAALAESGRRLPEERVSILAEALCQALAYAHRFRGDGLPHGHLSLETVYLTAQRQPRLVDIRLTGTAQPRDDLRAMGRLIARLLTGATPEPARTPCAPGLNRRWDRLVKACLTAGAADGFSSIDDLAQALAHPAGGRPARALAAAAVVVLAAALVTSLVLLARYRAGHHPDAVAPTAASTTPPAAGTAAADPRIDAWGRQADDCLARQDLDGAVAALTAWAEAVPADLQVRQRLASLQTRRGMALVEAVRPAAEAAFAQIAERRDTEALTERLEALKALRQEAAGHLASLRFPEAADAYSRLRNAAESLLSTAQGQSGATRARAAAESAREAAQQAAAEKDATEAWQAAENTWNQGIAAAKALEFEPAETAFNQAAKAFSHAAEQAAAARRLQAARDRLTDEKARAGEALWRRLPEDVRQRLDAATRAAAATAATGDLAGAAAALEATEADLARALDRLAASGAATPPTARQQFHRPASGNLVTNGDLEAGQDDQPKAWSRTDGLTVFWDRQGGRPGRCLRFDTDVQQADKKQLQNQPEAFAGKTEGGQYNTVGAHEGVWAFAAPIPILPDDQYFMIEVDCMGPAKSSSLMYPQVLLRGFRQFDPKRDEGTFSWFQRPHEDGPEFSEQFGKAQRRTEPGDYLMIWRHGLVCRNSEANLWEHFRMGFKLPDDPRFRPEVILLKPYAMWPLGEYRFDNLVLRTATPEEYQEYQTTGRHSIEGFMPLE
;
A
#
# COMPACT_ATOMS: atom_id res chain seq x y z
N MET A 1 0.04 35.46 14.14
CA MET A 1 -0.83 34.50 13.43
C MET A 1 -1.30 33.47 14.45
N PRO A 2 -2.61 33.22 14.59
CA PRO A 2 -3.09 32.18 15.50
C PRO A 2 -2.69 30.80 14.96
N ALA A 3 -2.17 29.95 15.82
CA ALA A 3 -2.03 28.53 15.53
C ALA A 3 -3.35 27.84 15.89
N ASP A 4 -4.16 27.53 14.88
CA ASP A 4 -5.12 26.41 14.84
C ASP A 4 -6.00 26.52 13.59
N THR A 5 -5.42 26.20 12.44
CA THR A 5 -6.20 25.76 11.28
C THR A 5 -5.33 24.76 10.52
N PRO A 6 -5.68 23.46 10.46
CA PRO A 6 -4.94 22.52 9.64
C PRO A 6 -5.07 22.98 8.18
N LEU A 7 -3.93 23.09 7.49
CA LEU A 7 -3.90 23.29 6.04
C LEU A 7 -4.59 22.10 5.38
N SER A 8 -5.88 22.23 5.05
CA SER A 8 -6.62 21.17 4.38
C SER A 8 -6.16 21.10 2.92
N TYR A 9 -5.27 20.16 2.62
CA TYR A 9 -4.85 19.82 1.26
C TYR A 9 -5.93 18.97 0.58
N ARG A 10 -7.15 19.53 0.49
CA ARG A 10 -8.27 18.88 -0.18
C ARG A 10 -7.98 18.72 -1.65
N LEU A 11 -7.65 17.51 -2.06
CA LEU A 11 -7.47 17.14 -3.45
C LEU A 11 -8.82 17.29 -4.18
N ALA A 12 -8.82 18.06 -5.26
CA ALA A 12 -10.00 18.24 -6.11
C ALA A 12 -10.40 16.91 -6.79
N GLU A 13 -11.69 16.76 -7.07
CA GLU A 13 -12.18 15.66 -7.91
C GLU A 13 -11.52 15.75 -9.30
N GLY A 14 -11.04 14.62 -9.81
CA GLY A 14 -10.26 14.55 -11.05
C GLY A 14 -8.75 14.82 -10.88
N ALA A 15 -8.27 15.30 -9.73
CA ALA A 15 -6.84 15.43 -9.47
C ALA A 15 -6.14 14.06 -9.48
N PHE A 16 -4.83 14.04 -9.76
CA PHE A 16 -4.01 12.83 -9.68
C PHE A 16 -3.05 12.90 -8.49
N LEU A 17 -2.91 11.75 -7.82
CA LEU A 17 -1.90 11.49 -6.80
C LEU A 17 -1.22 10.15 -7.14
N GLY A 18 0.06 10.20 -7.51
CA GLY A 18 0.74 9.10 -8.17
C GLY A 18 -0.02 8.58 -9.40
N SER A 19 -0.22 7.26 -9.47
CA SER A 19 -0.98 6.62 -10.56
C SER A 19 -2.50 6.63 -10.38
N CYS A 20 -3.04 7.34 -9.39
CA CYS A 20 -4.46 7.27 -9.02
C CYS A 20 -5.16 8.61 -9.22
N ARG A 21 -6.31 8.59 -9.92
CA ARG A 21 -7.19 9.75 -10.08
C ARG A 21 -8.19 9.80 -8.93
N VAL A 22 -8.24 10.92 -8.21
CA VAL A 22 -9.26 11.20 -7.19
C VAL A 22 -10.63 11.25 -7.85
N VAL A 23 -11.58 10.48 -7.32
CA VAL A 23 -12.99 10.50 -7.73
C VAL A 23 -13.77 11.43 -6.80
N ARG A 24 -13.66 11.26 -5.48
CA ARG A 24 -14.27 12.11 -4.46
C ARG A 24 -13.65 11.93 -3.07
N GLY A 25 -13.78 12.92 -2.20
CA GLY A 25 -13.49 12.77 -0.77
C GLY A 25 -14.46 11.81 -0.08
N LEU A 26 -13.98 11.11 0.94
CA LEU A 26 -14.78 10.18 1.77
C LEU A 26 -14.81 10.60 3.24
N ALA A 27 -13.64 10.86 3.83
CA ALA A 27 -13.51 11.20 5.24
C ALA A 27 -12.27 12.07 5.51
N VAL A 28 -12.25 12.73 6.66
CA VAL A 28 -11.08 13.37 7.25
C VAL A 28 -11.05 12.96 8.72
N ASP A 29 -9.93 12.41 9.18
CA ASP A 29 -9.73 11.94 10.55
C ASP A 29 -8.31 12.32 11.04
N ALA A 30 -7.93 11.84 12.24
CA ALA A 30 -6.62 12.12 12.83
C ALA A 30 -5.43 11.52 12.06
N ASP A 31 -5.69 10.48 11.26
CA ASP A 31 -4.66 9.77 10.49
C ASP A 31 -4.47 10.47 9.13
N GLY A 32 -5.57 10.99 8.56
CA GLY A 32 -5.54 12.07 7.58
C GLY A 32 -6.78 12.14 6.69
N GLU A 33 -6.59 12.46 5.42
CA GLU A 33 -7.67 12.59 4.45
C GLU A 33 -7.84 11.29 3.65
N LEU A 34 -9.09 10.81 3.50
CA LEU A 34 -9.43 9.59 2.80
C LEU A 34 -10.28 9.90 1.57
N TYR A 35 -9.89 9.36 0.42
CA TYR A 35 -10.54 9.57 -0.87
C TYR A 35 -10.90 8.25 -1.55
N LEU A 36 -11.99 8.27 -2.31
CA LEU A 36 -12.23 7.30 -3.37
C LEU A 36 -11.43 7.74 -4.59
N GLY A 37 -10.62 6.83 -5.15
CA GLY A 37 -9.89 7.03 -6.38
C GLY A 37 -10.13 5.92 -7.40
N LYS A 38 -9.57 6.09 -8.59
CA LYS A 38 -9.49 5.07 -9.64
C LYS A 38 -8.05 4.97 -10.15
N HIS A 39 -7.51 3.76 -10.21
CA HIS A 39 -6.16 3.54 -10.72
C HIS A 39 -6.11 3.76 -12.24
N SER A 40 -5.16 4.57 -12.71
CA SER A 40 -5.09 5.02 -14.12
C SER A 40 -4.88 3.88 -15.13
N THR A 41 -4.03 2.90 -14.79
CA THR A 41 -3.74 1.74 -15.67
C THR A 41 -4.70 0.56 -15.45
N ARG A 42 -4.83 0.12 -14.20
CA ARG A 42 -5.65 -1.05 -13.80
C ARG A 42 -7.15 -0.81 -13.84
N MET A 43 -7.60 0.45 -13.90
CA MET A 43 -9.01 0.86 -13.93
C MET A 43 -9.87 0.37 -12.75
N ASN A 44 -9.29 -0.22 -11.71
CA ASN A 44 -9.98 -0.59 -10.49
C ASN A 44 -10.18 0.62 -9.57
N ALA A 45 -11.20 0.56 -8.71
CA ALA A 45 -11.38 1.53 -7.64
C ALA A 45 -10.35 1.31 -6.53
N VAL A 46 -9.94 2.41 -5.89
CA VAL A 46 -8.97 2.40 -4.79
C VAL A 46 -9.42 3.35 -3.67
N LEU A 47 -9.04 3.06 -2.43
CA LEU A 47 -8.98 4.06 -1.37
C LEU A 47 -7.60 4.71 -1.38
N LEU A 48 -7.57 6.04 -1.37
CA LEU A 48 -6.34 6.82 -1.21
C LEU A 48 -6.35 7.45 0.17
N ARG A 49 -5.41 7.04 1.02
CA ARG A 49 -5.20 7.56 2.36
C ARG A 49 -4.02 8.52 2.31
N VAL A 50 -4.26 9.81 2.46
CA VAL A 50 -3.24 10.88 2.49
C VAL A 50 -2.99 11.26 3.95
N PHE A 51 -1.75 11.14 4.41
CA PHE A 51 -1.40 11.36 5.81
C PHE A 51 -1.21 12.85 6.12
N THR A 52 -1.56 13.26 7.34
CA THR A 52 -1.32 14.64 7.81
C THR A 52 0.17 14.89 8.04
N PRO A 53 0.65 16.15 7.91
CA PRO A 53 2.01 16.53 8.33
C PRO A 53 2.30 16.21 9.81
N SER A 54 1.27 16.18 10.67
CA SER A 54 1.39 15.76 12.07
C SER A 54 1.65 14.25 12.22
N ALA A 55 1.09 13.41 11.35
CA ALA A 55 1.37 11.97 11.33
C ALA A 55 2.79 11.63 10.82
N THR A 56 3.50 12.61 10.27
CA THR A 56 4.87 12.49 9.73
C THR A 56 5.83 13.51 10.35
N ALA A 57 5.49 14.09 11.51
CA ALA A 57 6.21 15.22 12.11
C ALA A 57 7.67 14.89 12.46
N THR A 58 7.92 13.80 13.22
CA THR A 58 9.28 13.38 13.56
C THR A 58 9.84 12.32 12.61
N ALA A 59 11.17 12.14 12.63
CA ALA A 59 11.81 11.06 11.87
C ALA A 59 11.32 9.67 12.34
N ALA A 60 11.11 9.48 13.64
CA ALA A 60 10.59 8.25 14.21
C ALA A 60 9.14 7.97 13.79
N ASP A 61 8.29 9.00 13.67
CA ASP A 61 6.92 8.82 13.16
C ASP A 61 6.92 8.38 11.69
N ARG A 62 7.78 8.99 10.87
CA ARG A 62 7.94 8.62 9.44
C ARG A 62 8.44 7.19 9.28
N GLU A 63 9.42 6.78 10.07
CA GLU A 63 9.95 5.41 10.07
C GLU A 63 8.90 4.39 10.53
N ALA A 64 8.20 4.68 11.64
CA ALA A 64 7.13 3.82 12.16
C ALA A 64 5.93 3.71 11.20
N LEU A 65 5.58 4.79 10.51
CA LEU A 65 4.55 4.80 9.47
C LEU A 65 4.98 3.96 8.27
N ALA A 66 6.18 4.19 7.72
CA ALA A 66 6.72 3.41 6.61
C ALA A 66 6.75 1.91 6.92
N ALA A 67 7.26 1.52 8.09
CA ALA A 67 7.30 0.12 8.55
C ALA A 67 5.92 -0.53 8.75
N ARG A 68 4.86 0.26 8.97
CA ARG A 68 3.48 -0.24 8.98
C ARG A 68 2.89 -0.36 7.57
N CYS A 69 3.13 0.64 6.71
CA CYS A 69 2.72 0.59 5.31
C CYS A 69 3.34 -0.60 4.56
N GLU A 70 4.64 -0.87 4.77
CA GLU A 70 5.32 -2.04 4.20
C GLU A 70 4.70 -3.36 4.68
N ARG A 71 4.40 -3.48 5.99
CA ARG A 71 3.71 -4.66 6.52
C ARG A 71 2.30 -4.83 5.94
N ALA A 72 1.54 -3.75 5.80
CA ALA A 72 0.22 -3.78 5.17
C ALA A 72 0.29 -4.18 3.68
N ALA A 73 1.25 -3.65 2.94
CA ALA A 73 1.47 -3.98 1.52
C ALA A 73 1.93 -5.43 1.30
N ALA A 74 2.65 -6.00 2.26
CA ALA A 74 3.12 -7.38 2.24
C ALA A 74 2.06 -8.42 2.63
N MET A 75 0.91 -8.01 3.19
CA MET A 75 -0.17 -8.94 3.57
C MET A 75 -0.95 -9.45 2.34
N GLN A 76 -1.20 -10.75 2.31
CA GLN A 76 -1.99 -11.40 1.27
C GLN A 76 -2.98 -12.37 1.90
N HIS A 77 -4.27 -11.99 1.92
CA HIS A 77 -5.35 -12.79 2.48
C HIS A 77 -6.66 -12.47 1.74
N PRO A 78 -7.53 -13.44 1.41
CA PRO A 78 -8.75 -13.20 0.62
C PRO A 78 -9.73 -12.22 1.28
N GLY A 79 -9.77 -12.17 2.62
CA GLY A 79 -10.57 -11.22 3.41
C GLY A 79 -9.89 -9.88 3.72
N LEU A 80 -8.69 -9.62 3.20
CA LEU A 80 -8.02 -8.32 3.29
C LEU A 80 -7.91 -7.70 1.89
N ALA A 81 -8.05 -6.38 1.80
CA ALA A 81 -7.71 -5.63 0.61
C ALA A 81 -6.20 -5.43 0.50
N ARG A 82 -5.68 -5.36 -0.73
CA ARG A 82 -4.25 -5.16 -0.97
C ARG A 82 -3.92 -3.68 -0.89
N SER A 83 -3.06 -3.30 0.07
CA SER A 83 -2.47 -1.97 0.12
C SER A 83 -1.17 -1.90 -0.68
N THR A 84 -0.77 -0.68 -1.01
CA THR A 84 0.56 -0.34 -1.53
C THR A 84 1.47 0.13 -0.40
N PRO A 85 2.81 0.10 -0.59
CA PRO A 85 3.75 0.75 0.33
C PRO A 85 3.51 2.25 0.47
N LEU A 86 4.21 2.89 1.40
CA LEU A 86 4.17 4.34 1.57
C LEU A 86 4.73 5.04 0.33
N GLN A 87 3.90 5.82 -0.34
CA GLN A 87 4.25 6.62 -1.52
C GLN A 87 4.34 8.10 -1.15
N HIS A 88 5.07 8.86 -1.96
CA HIS A 88 5.18 10.31 -1.84
C HIS A 88 4.97 10.95 -3.22
N ASP A 89 4.10 11.97 -3.30
CA ASP A 89 3.87 12.80 -4.49
C ASP A 89 3.50 14.21 -4.03
N ARG A 90 4.17 15.24 -4.57
CA ARG A 90 3.99 16.67 -4.20
C ARG A 90 4.00 16.92 -2.68
N ASP A 91 5.00 16.38 -2.00
CA ASP A 91 5.18 16.42 -0.54
C ASP A 91 4.08 15.74 0.30
N LEU A 92 3.08 15.11 -0.34
CA LEU A 92 2.05 14.32 0.32
C LEU A 92 2.49 12.86 0.45
N ALA A 93 2.60 12.38 1.69
CA ALA A 93 2.74 10.96 1.99
C ALA A 93 1.37 10.27 1.89
N PHE A 94 1.27 9.15 1.17
CA PHE A 94 0.00 8.45 0.96
C PHE A 94 0.14 6.94 0.77
N THR A 95 -0.97 6.20 0.91
CA THR A 95 -1.10 4.83 0.38
C THR A 95 -2.35 4.71 -0.50
N ALA A 96 -2.30 3.78 -1.46
CA ALA A 96 -3.46 3.29 -2.19
C ALA A 96 -3.82 1.87 -1.73
N THR A 97 -5.10 1.60 -1.51
CA THR A 97 -5.64 0.26 -1.19
C THR A 97 -6.69 -0.14 -2.21
N ASP A 98 -6.54 -1.30 -2.84
CA ASP A 98 -7.45 -1.80 -3.88
C ASP A 98 -8.84 -2.12 -3.30
N LEU A 99 -9.89 -1.50 -3.85
CA LEU A 99 -11.27 -1.86 -3.51
C LEU A 99 -11.75 -3.02 -4.37
N PRO A 100 -12.50 -3.99 -3.80
CA PRO A 100 -13.15 -5.02 -4.60
C PRO A 100 -14.36 -4.46 -5.34
N ASP A 101 -14.61 -4.97 -6.54
CA ASP A 101 -15.89 -4.76 -7.23
C ASP A 101 -17.00 -5.46 -6.43
N GLY A 102 -18.08 -4.74 -6.15
CA GLY A 102 -19.24 -5.26 -5.42
C GLY A 102 -20.23 -6.01 -6.31
N PRO A 103 -21.36 -6.48 -5.74
CA PRO A 103 -22.37 -7.29 -6.44
C PRO A 103 -23.02 -6.68 -7.68
N ARG A 104 -22.85 -5.37 -7.92
CA ARG A 104 -23.32 -4.66 -9.12
C ARG A 104 -22.19 -4.07 -9.98
N GLY A 105 -20.93 -4.50 -9.76
CA GLY A 105 -19.76 -3.98 -10.47
C GLY A 105 -19.17 -2.67 -9.92
N GLU A 106 -19.77 -2.09 -8.87
CA GLU A 106 -19.22 -0.94 -8.14
C GLU A 106 -18.86 -1.32 -6.69
N PRO A 107 -17.84 -0.69 -6.06
CA PRO A 107 -17.47 -0.98 -4.68
C PRO A 107 -18.61 -0.69 -3.69
N MET A 108 -19.00 -1.70 -2.92
CA MET A 108 -20.11 -1.61 -1.97
C MET A 108 -19.64 -1.90 -0.54
N THR A 109 -19.85 -0.96 0.38
CA THR A 109 -19.62 -1.16 1.82
C THR A 109 -20.70 -2.05 2.44
N LEU A 110 -20.37 -2.71 3.54
CA LEU A 110 -21.33 -3.43 4.37
C LEU A 110 -22.38 -2.47 4.95
N ALA A 111 -22.02 -1.20 5.23
CA ALA A 111 -22.96 -0.15 5.61
C ALA A 111 -24.03 0.10 4.52
N ALA A 112 -23.64 0.24 3.25
CA ALA A 112 -24.56 0.43 2.14
C ALA A 112 -25.44 -0.82 1.92
N ALA A 113 -24.84 -2.01 1.96
CA ALA A 113 -25.55 -3.28 1.84
C ALA A 113 -26.61 -3.47 2.95
N LEU A 114 -26.29 -3.09 4.19
CA LEU A 114 -27.19 -3.15 5.34
C LEU A 114 -28.33 -2.12 5.23
N ALA A 115 -28.08 -0.97 4.62
CA ALA A 115 -29.11 0.03 4.35
C ALA A 115 -30.13 -0.48 3.32
N GLU A 116 -29.68 -1.18 2.26
CA GLU A 116 -30.57 -1.86 1.30
C GLU A 116 -31.34 -3.02 1.95
N SER A 117 -30.73 -3.77 2.88
CA SER A 117 -31.31 -5.00 3.44
C SER A 117 -32.18 -4.82 4.69
N GLY A 118 -32.71 -3.61 4.96
CA GLY A 118 -33.62 -3.37 6.09
C GLY A 118 -32.93 -3.12 7.45
N ARG A 119 -31.69 -2.62 7.45
CA ARG A 119 -30.89 -2.21 8.63
C ARG A 119 -30.46 -3.32 9.60
N ARG A 120 -30.84 -4.58 9.39
CA ARG A 120 -30.46 -5.76 10.20
C ARG A 120 -30.20 -6.97 9.32
N LEU A 121 -29.48 -7.97 9.83
CA LEU A 121 -29.25 -9.26 9.17
C LEU A 121 -29.71 -10.44 10.05
N PRO A 122 -30.19 -11.55 9.45
CA PRO A 122 -30.43 -12.81 10.17
C PRO A 122 -29.16 -13.35 10.85
N GLU A 123 -29.33 -14.04 12.00
CA GLU A 123 -28.21 -14.56 12.80
C GLU A 123 -27.20 -15.42 12.00
N GLU A 124 -27.70 -16.23 11.07
CA GLU A 124 -26.88 -17.08 10.20
C GLU A 124 -25.92 -16.24 9.33
N ARG A 125 -26.44 -15.19 8.68
CA ARG A 125 -25.62 -14.28 7.88
C ARG A 125 -24.63 -13.49 8.72
N VAL A 126 -25.01 -13.10 9.95
CA VAL A 126 -24.07 -12.47 10.89
C VAL A 126 -22.97 -13.44 11.31
N SER A 127 -23.30 -14.73 11.51
CA SER A 127 -22.32 -15.76 11.86
C SER A 127 -21.27 -15.93 10.76
N ILE A 128 -21.72 -16.11 9.51
CA ILE A 128 -20.84 -16.28 8.33
C ILE A 128 -19.94 -15.06 8.12
N LEU A 129 -20.51 -13.84 8.20
CA LEU A 129 -19.74 -12.60 8.07
C LEU A 129 -18.73 -12.44 9.20
N ALA A 130 -19.13 -12.68 10.45
CA ALA A 130 -18.25 -12.57 11.61
C ALA A 130 -17.09 -13.57 11.55
N GLU A 131 -17.35 -14.81 11.13
CA GLU A 131 -16.31 -15.83 10.96
C GLU A 131 -15.27 -15.42 9.91
N ALA A 132 -15.69 -15.02 8.71
CA ALA A 132 -14.80 -14.58 7.65
C ALA A 132 -13.95 -13.35 8.06
N LEU A 133 -14.54 -12.42 8.80
CA LEU A 133 -13.82 -11.27 9.36
C LEU A 133 -12.83 -11.69 10.47
N CYS A 134 -13.19 -12.66 11.33
CA CYS A 134 -12.28 -13.19 12.35
C CYS A 134 -11.06 -13.87 11.71
N GLN A 135 -11.24 -14.63 10.63
CA GLN A 135 -10.13 -15.26 9.89
C GLN A 135 -9.15 -14.19 9.34
N ALA A 136 -9.68 -13.12 8.74
CA ALA A 136 -8.87 -12.04 8.20
C ALA A 136 -8.09 -11.25 9.28
N LEU A 137 -8.73 -11.00 10.43
CA LEU A 137 -8.07 -10.35 11.57
C LEU A 137 -7.05 -11.28 12.25
N ALA A 138 -7.32 -12.58 12.38
CA ALA A 138 -6.39 -13.55 12.95
C ALA A 138 -5.10 -13.64 12.13
N TYR A 139 -5.21 -13.60 10.80
CA TYR A 139 -4.05 -13.49 9.90
C TYR A 139 -3.26 -12.20 10.18
N ALA A 140 -3.94 -11.05 10.21
CA ALA A 140 -3.29 -9.75 10.42
C ALA A 140 -2.60 -9.66 11.81
N HIS A 141 -3.24 -10.15 12.86
CA HIS A 141 -2.70 -10.16 14.24
C HIS A 141 -1.46 -11.03 14.41
N ARG A 142 -1.24 -12.02 13.53
CA ARG A 142 -0.09 -12.94 13.57
C ARG A 142 0.99 -12.62 12.54
N PHE A 143 0.75 -11.65 11.65
CA PHE A 143 1.60 -11.41 10.49
C PHE A 143 3.04 -11.07 10.90
N ARG A 144 3.99 -11.94 10.49
CA ARG A 144 5.42 -11.85 10.80
C ARG A 144 5.76 -11.68 12.30
N GLY A 145 4.96 -12.25 13.19
CA GLY A 145 5.23 -12.29 14.64
C GLY A 145 4.80 -11.02 15.39
N ASP A 146 5.10 -9.84 14.88
CA ASP A 146 4.71 -8.56 15.50
C ASP A 146 3.22 -8.20 15.26
N GLY A 147 2.65 -8.72 14.17
CA GLY A 147 1.28 -8.45 13.74
C GLY A 147 1.04 -7.01 13.24
N LEU A 148 -0.16 -6.80 12.69
CA LEU A 148 -0.72 -5.48 12.40
C LEU A 148 -2.24 -5.50 12.63
N PRO A 149 -2.73 -5.03 13.80
CA PRO A 149 -4.16 -4.86 14.06
C PRO A 149 -4.79 -3.88 13.05
N HIS A 150 -6.08 -4.06 12.76
CA HIS A 150 -6.79 -3.18 11.84
C HIS A 150 -7.00 -1.79 12.44
N GLY A 151 -7.36 -1.70 13.74
CA GLY A 151 -7.48 -0.44 14.48
C GLY A 151 -8.61 0.50 14.02
N HIS A 152 -9.42 0.11 13.03
CA HIS A 152 -10.49 0.93 12.46
C HIS A 152 -11.67 0.09 11.91
N LEU A 153 -11.92 -1.08 12.47
CA LEU A 153 -13.00 -1.97 12.03
C LEU A 153 -14.40 -1.33 12.25
N SER A 154 -15.16 -1.16 11.18
CA SER A 154 -16.52 -0.60 11.17
C SER A 154 -17.36 -1.17 10.00
N LEU A 155 -18.58 -0.67 9.77
CA LEU A 155 -19.39 -1.08 8.62
C LEU A 155 -18.92 -0.43 7.31
N GLU A 156 -18.17 0.67 7.42
CA GLU A 156 -17.64 1.49 6.35
C GLU A 156 -16.27 0.97 5.86
N THR A 157 -15.51 0.32 6.74
CA THR A 157 -14.21 -0.33 6.43
C THR A 157 -14.33 -1.83 6.06
N VAL A 158 -15.56 -2.36 5.96
CA VAL A 158 -15.84 -3.66 5.35
C VAL A 158 -16.49 -3.45 3.99
N TYR A 159 -15.85 -3.91 2.91
CA TYR A 159 -16.40 -3.94 1.55
C TYR A 159 -16.85 -5.36 1.19
N LEU A 160 -17.83 -5.47 0.30
CA LEU A 160 -18.32 -6.74 -0.22
C LEU A 160 -17.83 -6.95 -1.65
N THR A 161 -17.34 -8.16 -1.96
CA THR A 161 -17.04 -8.57 -3.34
C THR A 161 -18.32 -8.82 -4.15
N ALA A 162 -18.19 -9.05 -5.46
CA ALA A 162 -19.27 -9.50 -6.33
C ALA A 162 -20.02 -10.72 -5.77
N GLN A 163 -19.30 -11.65 -5.13
CA GLN A 163 -19.83 -12.85 -4.46
C GLN A 163 -20.32 -12.60 -3.03
N ARG A 164 -20.45 -11.33 -2.61
CA ARG A 164 -20.85 -10.87 -1.27
C ARG A 164 -19.94 -11.33 -0.13
N GLN A 165 -18.69 -11.66 -0.42
CA GLN A 165 -17.69 -11.99 0.60
C GLN A 165 -17.10 -10.70 1.21
N PRO A 166 -16.86 -10.63 2.54
CA PRO A 166 -16.32 -9.44 3.16
C PRO A 166 -14.81 -9.31 2.92
N ARG A 167 -14.37 -8.07 2.66
CA ARG A 167 -12.96 -7.66 2.66
C ARG A 167 -12.76 -6.42 3.51
N LEU A 168 -11.76 -6.48 4.38
CA LEU A 168 -11.34 -5.36 5.20
C LEU A 168 -10.43 -4.41 4.41
N VAL A 169 -10.67 -3.11 4.55
CA VAL A 169 -9.92 -2.02 3.91
C VAL A 169 -9.54 -0.97 4.98
N ASP A 170 -8.64 -0.04 4.66
CA ASP A 170 -8.31 1.10 5.56
C ASP A 170 -7.83 0.65 6.97
N ILE A 171 -6.81 -0.21 6.98
CA ILE A 171 -6.05 -0.52 8.20
C ILE A 171 -5.43 0.78 8.73
N ARG A 172 -5.51 1.00 10.05
CA ARG A 172 -4.91 2.16 10.71
C ARG A 172 -3.39 2.01 10.78
N LEU A 173 -2.68 2.87 10.04
CA LEU A 173 -1.23 2.81 9.88
C LEU A 173 -0.46 3.72 10.86
N THR A 174 -1.18 4.44 11.71
CA THR A 174 -0.73 5.46 12.67
C THR A 174 -1.08 5.06 14.11
N GLY A 175 -0.43 5.68 15.10
CA GLY A 175 -0.73 5.45 16.52
C GLY A 175 -0.32 4.06 17.04
N THR A 176 -1.07 3.52 18.01
CA THR A 176 -0.73 2.29 18.74
C THR A 176 -1.93 1.34 18.89
N ALA A 177 -2.63 1.05 17.80
CA ALA A 177 -3.74 0.09 17.79
C ALA A 177 -3.30 -1.31 18.25
N GLN A 178 -4.15 -2.02 19.00
CA GLN A 178 -3.85 -3.36 19.53
C GLN A 178 -4.93 -4.39 19.15
N PRO A 179 -4.62 -5.71 19.14
CA PRO A 179 -5.58 -6.76 18.79
C PRO A 179 -6.91 -6.71 19.57
N ARG A 180 -6.85 -6.25 20.82
CA ARG A 180 -8.04 -6.06 21.69
C ARG A 180 -8.98 -4.95 21.24
N ASP A 181 -8.52 -4.00 20.43
CA ASP A 181 -9.37 -2.93 19.91
C ASP A 181 -10.22 -3.43 18.74
N ASP A 182 -9.66 -4.32 17.91
CA ASP A 182 -10.40 -5.04 16.87
C ASP A 182 -11.45 -5.98 17.47
N LEU A 183 -11.14 -6.68 18.58
CA LEU A 183 -12.13 -7.47 19.32
C LEU A 183 -13.33 -6.62 19.78
N ARG A 184 -13.08 -5.46 20.41
CA ARG A 184 -14.14 -4.54 20.86
C ARG A 184 -14.94 -3.99 19.68
N ALA A 185 -14.27 -3.70 18.57
CA ALA A 185 -14.91 -3.25 17.34
C ALA A 185 -15.78 -4.35 16.71
N MET A 186 -15.33 -5.60 16.71
CA MET A 186 -16.09 -6.76 16.25
C MET A 186 -17.36 -6.95 17.07
N GLY A 187 -17.28 -6.82 18.41
CA GLY A 187 -18.46 -6.84 19.28
C GLY A 187 -19.50 -5.77 18.91
N ARG A 188 -19.05 -4.52 18.65
CA ARG A 188 -19.93 -3.44 18.17
C ARG A 188 -20.52 -3.72 16.79
N LEU A 189 -19.72 -4.27 15.87
CA LEU A 189 -20.12 -4.60 14.51
C LEU A 189 -21.18 -5.71 14.49
N ILE A 190 -20.93 -6.84 15.19
CA ILE A 190 -21.89 -7.96 15.33
C ILE A 190 -23.22 -7.47 15.91
N ALA A 191 -23.19 -6.72 17.01
CA ALA A 191 -24.40 -6.17 17.61
C ALA A 191 -25.18 -5.24 16.67
N ARG A 192 -24.47 -4.41 15.89
CA ARG A 192 -25.09 -3.51 14.91
C ARG A 192 -25.65 -4.24 13.68
N LEU A 193 -25.05 -5.35 13.25
CA LEU A 193 -25.63 -6.21 12.21
C LEU A 193 -26.91 -6.91 12.71
N LEU A 194 -26.94 -7.39 13.94
CA LEU A 194 -28.11 -8.07 14.53
C LEU A 194 -29.26 -7.10 14.86
N THR A 195 -28.95 -5.89 15.33
CA THR A 195 -29.95 -4.97 15.91
C THR A 195 -30.14 -3.65 15.17
N GLY A 196 -29.30 -3.32 14.20
CA GLY A 196 -29.28 -2.01 13.55
C GLY A 196 -28.84 -0.85 14.46
N ALA A 197 -28.48 -1.13 15.72
CA ALA A 197 -28.08 -0.17 16.73
C ALA A 197 -26.67 -0.45 17.26
N THR A 198 -25.95 0.59 17.68
CA THR A 198 -24.66 0.43 18.36
C THR A 198 -24.93 -0.02 19.82
N PRO A 199 -24.26 -1.07 20.35
CA PRO A 199 -24.52 -1.54 21.70
C PRO A 199 -23.98 -0.58 22.76
N GLU A 200 -24.76 -0.32 23.81
CA GLU A 200 -24.25 0.31 25.03
C GLU A 200 -23.55 -0.74 25.89
N PRO A 201 -22.43 -0.43 26.57
CA PRO A 201 -21.74 -1.38 27.46
C PRO A 201 -22.63 -1.95 28.57
N ALA A 202 -23.61 -1.17 29.05
CA ALA A 202 -24.59 -1.58 30.06
C ALA A 202 -25.84 -2.30 29.50
N ARG A 203 -26.05 -2.27 28.17
CA ARG A 203 -27.19 -2.88 27.47
C ARG A 203 -26.74 -3.60 26.20
N THR A 204 -26.13 -4.76 26.41
CA THR A 204 -25.85 -5.77 25.37
C THR A 204 -27.18 -6.40 24.90
N PRO A 205 -27.29 -6.89 23.64
CA PRO A 205 -28.52 -6.70 22.87
C PRO A 205 -29.65 -7.76 23.05
N CYS A 206 -30.44 -7.60 24.10
CA CYS A 206 -31.77 -8.22 24.22
C CYS A 206 -32.81 -7.60 23.25
N ALA A 207 -32.68 -7.81 21.94
CA ALA A 207 -33.78 -7.58 21.01
C ALA A 207 -34.72 -8.81 20.98
N PRO A 208 -36.06 -8.64 20.94
CA PRO A 208 -36.98 -9.76 20.85
C PRO A 208 -36.69 -10.66 19.64
N GLY A 209 -36.61 -11.97 19.87
CA GLY A 209 -36.37 -12.99 18.83
C GLY A 209 -34.92 -13.38 18.60
N LEU A 210 -33.93 -12.70 19.19
CA LEU A 210 -32.51 -13.11 19.07
C LEU A 210 -32.11 -14.15 20.11
N ASN A 211 -31.18 -15.04 19.73
CA ASN A 211 -30.58 -16.03 20.61
C ASN A 211 -29.61 -15.38 21.62
N ARG A 212 -29.85 -15.61 22.92
CA ARG A 212 -29.03 -15.13 24.06
C ARG A 212 -27.54 -15.53 24.02
N ARG A 213 -27.11 -16.39 23.09
CA ARG A 213 -25.68 -16.60 22.81
C ARG A 213 -24.98 -15.31 22.37
N TRP A 214 -25.66 -14.46 21.60
CA TRP A 214 -25.09 -13.21 21.08
C TRP A 214 -24.77 -12.21 22.18
N ASP A 215 -25.59 -12.12 23.22
CA ASP A 215 -25.30 -11.29 24.39
C ASP A 215 -23.96 -11.67 25.04
N ARG A 216 -23.70 -12.98 25.19
CA ARG A 216 -22.45 -13.50 25.76
C ARG A 216 -21.25 -13.20 24.85
N LEU A 217 -21.38 -13.44 23.55
CA LEU A 217 -20.31 -13.17 22.56
C LEU A 217 -19.99 -11.67 22.49
N VAL A 218 -20.99 -10.82 22.32
CA VAL A 218 -20.81 -9.37 22.23
C VAL A 218 -20.26 -8.83 23.55
N LYS A 219 -20.76 -9.27 24.71
CA LYS A 219 -20.21 -8.85 26.01
C LYS A 219 -18.73 -9.21 26.13
N ALA A 220 -18.34 -10.46 25.84
CA ALA A 220 -16.95 -10.89 25.92
C ALA A 220 -16.02 -10.18 24.92
N CYS A 221 -16.54 -9.74 23.77
CA CYS A 221 -15.82 -8.85 22.84
C CYS A 221 -15.63 -7.44 23.42
N LEU A 222 -16.68 -6.86 24.01
CA LEU A 222 -16.63 -5.52 24.59
C LEU A 222 -15.73 -5.46 25.84
N THR A 223 -15.67 -6.53 26.63
CA THR A 223 -14.76 -6.65 27.80
C THR A 223 -13.38 -7.24 27.44
N ALA A 224 -12.97 -7.26 26.16
CA ALA A 224 -11.68 -7.82 25.74
C ALA A 224 -10.49 -7.27 26.54
N GLY A 225 -9.69 -8.19 27.07
CA GLY A 225 -8.59 -7.93 28.00
C GLY A 225 -8.97 -7.91 29.49
N ALA A 226 -10.24 -8.06 29.86
CA ALA A 226 -10.69 -8.34 31.23
C ALA A 226 -10.84 -9.85 31.48
N ALA A 227 -10.97 -10.26 32.74
CA ALA A 227 -11.03 -11.67 33.14
C ALA A 227 -12.24 -12.45 32.60
N ASP A 228 -13.32 -11.77 32.17
CA ASP A 228 -14.52 -12.36 31.55
C ASP A 228 -14.62 -12.13 30.04
N GLY A 229 -13.61 -11.50 29.42
CA GLY A 229 -13.56 -11.16 28.00
C GLY A 229 -12.71 -12.11 27.16
N PHE A 230 -12.80 -11.96 25.84
CA PHE A 230 -11.90 -12.66 24.91
C PHE A 230 -10.47 -12.10 24.99
N SER A 231 -9.48 -12.97 24.82
CA SER A 231 -8.06 -12.61 24.83
C SER A 231 -7.49 -12.44 23.42
N SER A 232 -8.07 -13.15 22.44
CA SER A 232 -7.69 -13.16 21.03
C SER A 232 -8.92 -13.23 20.12
N ILE A 233 -8.76 -12.87 18.85
CA ILE A 233 -9.82 -13.02 17.84
C ILE A 233 -10.12 -14.50 17.52
N ASP A 234 -9.16 -15.40 17.76
CA ASP A 234 -9.35 -16.84 17.66
C ASP A 234 -10.34 -17.40 18.70
N ASP A 235 -10.33 -16.85 19.92
CA ASP A 235 -11.30 -17.25 20.96
C ASP A 235 -12.74 -16.94 20.51
N LEU A 236 -12.94 -15.80 19.82
CA LEU A 236 -14.23 -15.43 19.23
C LEU A 236 -14.59 -16.35 18.06
N ALA A 237 -13.65 -16.64 17.16
CA ALA A 237 -13.86 -17.55 16.03
C ALA A 237 -14.29 -18.96 16.52
N GLN A 238 -13.61 -19.48 17.55
CA GLN A 238 -13.96 -20.77 18.17
C GLN A 238 -15.34 -20.72 18.83
N ALA A 239 -15.70 -19.62 19.48
CA ALA A 239 -17.01 -19.44 20.12
C ALA A 239 -18.16 -19.23 19.12
N LEU A 240 -17.88 -18.73 17.91
CA LEU A 240 -18.82 -18.70 16.78
C LEU A 240 -19.06 -20.11 16.20
N ALA A 241 -17.98 -20.88 16.02
CA ALA A 241 -18.02 -22.22 15.42
C ALA A 241 -18.65 -23.31 16.32
N HIS A 242 -18.67 -23.12 17.65
CA HIS A 242 -19.21 -24.10 18.60
C HIS A 242 -20.34 -23.50 19.48
N PRO A 243 -21.61 -23.61 19.06
CA PRO A 243 -22.74 -22.99 19.77
C PRO A 243 -23.08 -23.62 21.13
N ALA A 244 -22.61 -24.83 21.42
CA ALA A 244 -22.89 -25.57 22.65
C ALA A 244 -21.96 -25.13 23.79
N GLY A 245 -22.54 -24.76 24.93
CA GLY A 245 -21.77 -24.21 26.05
C GLY A 245 -20.88 -25.24 26.74
N GLY A 246 -19.57 -25.00 26.71
CA GLY A 246 -18.58 -25.67 27.56
C GLY A 246 -17.47 -24.69 27.93
N ARG A 247 -17.09 -24.63 29.21
CA ARG A 247 -15.86 -23.93 29.63
C ARG A 247 -14.67 -24.63 28.94
N PRO A 248 -13.70 -23.90 28.36
CA PRO A 248 -12.55 -24.55 27.73
C PRO A 248 -11.78 -25.38 28.76
N ALA A 249 -11.47 -26.64 28.41
CA ALA A 249 -10.90 -27.64 29.31
C ALA A 249 -9.52 -27.28 29.92
N ARG A 250 -8.90 -26.18 29.46
CA ARG A 250 -7.65 -25.63 30.00
C ARG A 250 -7.72 -25.28 31.49
N ALA A 251 -8.90 -24.93 32.02
CA ALA A 251 -9.07 -24.65 33.46
C ALA A 251 -8.89 -25.89 34.36
N LEU A 252 -9.27 -27.08 33.88
CA LEU A 252 -9.08 -28.35 34.61
C LEU A 252 -7.63 -28.85 34.50
N ALA A 253 -6.97 -28.63 33.36
CA ALA A 253 -5.54 -28.93 33.21
C ALA A 253 -4.67 -28.08 34.15
N ALA A 254 -4.97 -26.77 34.29
CA ALA A 254 -4.24 -25.90 35.22
C ALA A 254 -4.41 -26.35 36.69
N ALA A 255 -5.62 -26.74 37.10
CA ALA A 255 -5.86 -27.29 38.43
C ALA A 255 -5.07 -28.59 38.69
N ALA A 256 -5.04 -29.50 37.70
CA ALA A 256 -4.26 -30.74 37.80
C ALA A 256 -2.75 -30.47 37.91
N VAL A 257 -2.21 -29.52 37.14
CA VAL A 257 -0.79 -29.13 37.19
C VAL A 257 -0.44 -28.45 38.52
N VAL A 258 -1.30 -27.61 39.10
CA VAL A 258 -1.08 -27.01 40.42
C VAL A 258 -1.11 -28.07 41.53
N VAL A 259 -2.02 -29.05 41.46
CA VAL A 259 -2.06 -30.17 42.41
C VAL A 259 -0.83 -31.08 42.26
N LEU A 260 -0.37 -31.37 41.04
CA LEU A 260 0.86 -32.13 40.79
C LEU A 260 2.11 -31.38 41.24
N ALA A 261 2.20 -30.06 41.03
CA ALA A 261 3.30 -29.24 41.51
C ALA A 261 3.33 -29.15 43.04
N ALA A 262 2.17 -28.98 43.69
CA ALA A 262 2.06 -29.02 45.14
C ALA A 262 2.47 -30.39 45.72
N ALA A 263 2.05 -31.49 45.08
CA ALA A 263 2.49 -32.84 45.44
C ALA A 263 4.02 -33.00 45.29
N LEU A 264 4.60 -32.57 44.17
CA LEU A 264 6.04 -32.67 43.91
C LEU A 264 6.88 -31.86 44.92
N VAL A 265 6.46 -30.62 45.24
CA VAL A 265 7.11 -29.78 46.26
C VAL A 265 6.98 -30.42 47.65
N THR A 266 5.82 -30.98 48.00
CA THR A 266 5.62 -31.67 49.28
C THR A 266 6.50 -32.92 49.39
N SER A 267 6.62 -33.71 48.31
CA SER A 267 7.52 -34.86 48.23
C SER A 267 9.00 -34.47 48.32
N LEU A 268 9.42 -33.36 47.69
CA LEU A 268 10.80 -32.86 47.79
C LEU A 268 11.14 -32.33 49.19
N VAL A 269 10.20 -31.64 49.86
CA VAL A 269 10.38 -31.19 51.25
C VAL A 269 10.42 -32.37 52.23
N LEU A 270 9.64 -33.43 51.99
CA LEU A 270 9.73 -34.67 52.76
C LEU A 270 11.06 -35.42 52.51
N LEU A 271 11.54 -35.47 51.27
CA LEU A 271 12.82 -36.10 50.93
C LEU A 271 14.03 -35.33 51.53
N ALA A 272 13.97 -34.00 51.55
CA ALA A 272 14.97 -33.16 52.21
C ALA A 272 14.98 -33.36 53.73
N ARG A 273 13.81 -33.50 54.37
CA ARG A 273 13.71 -33.82 55.81
C ARG A 273 14.15 -35.25 56.13
N TYR A 274 13.95 -36.21 55.23
CA TYR A 274 14.38 -37.61 55.43
C TYR A 274 15.91 -37.78 55.34
N ARG A 275 16.61 -36.92 54.58
CA ARG A 275 18.09 -36.92 54.51
C ARG A 275 18.79 -36.13 55.63
N ALA A 276 18.06 -35.33 56.40
CA ALA A 276 18.64 -34.38 57.36
C ALA A 276 18.66 -34.86 58.82
N GLY A 277 18.41 -36.15 59.08
CA GLY A 277 18.35 -36.69 60.43
C GLY A 277 19.10 -38.00 60.61
N HIS A 278 20.41 -37.92 60.88
CA HIS A 278 21.19 -38.86 61.70
C HIS A 278 22.46 -38.11 62.20
N HIS A 279 22.46 -37.76 63.49
CA HIS A 279 23.62 -37.31 64.29
C HIS A 279 24.52 -38.53 64.65
N PRO A 280 25.69 -38.42 65.33
CA PRO A 280 26.29 -37.26 66.04
C PRO A 280 27.67 -36.87 65.41
N ASP A 281 28.67 -36.24 66.05
CA ASP A 281 28.92 -35.85 67.45
C ASP A 281 29.83 -34.59 67.57
N ALA A 282 30.25 -34.24 68.78
CA ALA A 282 31.04 -33.07 69.15
C ALA A 282 32.57 -33.29 69.10
N VAL A 283 33.33 -32.18 69.15
CA VAL A 283 34.30 -31.89 70.23
C VAL A 283 34.88 -30.48 70.03
N ALA A 284 35.00 -29.70 71.11
CA ALA A 284 35.64 -28.39 71.13
C ALA A 284 37.16 -28.51 71.36
N PRO A 285 37.96 -27.48 71.03
CA PRO A 285 39.25 -27.28 71.68
C PRO A 285 39.24 -26.02 72.55
N THR A 286 39.19 -26.23 73.87
CA THR A 286 39.71 -25.27 74.83
C THR A 286 41.24 -25.36 74.82
N ALA A 287 41.94 -24.27 74.50
CA ALA A 287 43.38 -24.13 74.71
C ALA A 287 43.66 -22.69 75.14
N ALA A 288 43.76 -22.41 76.44
CA ALA A 288 44.98 -22.57 77.22
C ALA A 288 46.02 -21.46 76.92
N SER A 289 45.73 -20.27 77.44
CA SER A 289 46.69 -19.17 77.57
C SER A 289 47.90 -19.65 78.37
N THR A 290 49.06 -19.70 77.73
CA THR A 290 50.34 -20.07 78.35
C THR A 290 51.32 -18.90 78.24
N THR A 291 51.54 -18.18 79.34
CA THR A 291 52.86 -17.63 79.69
C THR A 291 53.78 -18.80 80.07
N PRO A 292 55.13 -18.74 79.94
CA PRO A 292 56.04 -17.58 80.13
C PRO A 292 57.07 -17.45 78.95
N PRO A 293 58.18 -16.67 79.01
CA PRO A 293 58.73 -15.87 80.11
C PRO A 293 59.02 -14.38 79.81
N ALA A 294 59.32 -13.66 80.88
CA ALA A 294 59.94 -12.34 80.79
C ALA A 294 61.34 -12.44 80.15
N ALA A 295 61.58 -11.64 79.12
CA ALA A 295 62.90 -11.50 78.51
C ALA A 295 63.18 -10.02 78.24
N GLY A 296 64.12 -9.45 79.02
CA GLY A 296 64.87 -8.24 78.68
C GLY A 296 64.06 -6.95 78.43
N THR A 297 64.05 -6.06 79.43
CA THR A 297 64.00 -4.61 79.16
C THR A 297 65.30 -4.19 78.45
N ALA A 298 65.37 -4.43 77.14
CA ALA A 298 66.22 -3.66 76.26
C ALA A 298 65.68 -2.23 76.24
N ALA A 299 66.55 -1.24 76.39
CA ALA A 299 66.14 0.16 76.45
C ALA A 299 65.33 0.53 75.19
N ALA A 300 64.12 1.07 75.38
CA ALA A 300 63.29 1.51 74.28
C ALA A 300 64.02 2.61 73.50
N ASP A 301 64.35 2.35 72.23
CA ASP A 301 64.89 3.37 71.35
C ASP A 301 63.77 4.39 71.07
N PRO A 302 63.93 5.67 71.47
CA PRO A 302 62.87 6.67 71.33
C PRO A 302 62.47 6.93 69.87
N ARG A 303 63.26 6.45 68.89
CA ARG A 303 62.92 6.47 67.46
C ARG A 303 61.81 5.48 67.11
N ILE A 304 61.71 4.34 67.78
CA ILE A 304 60.66 3.33 67.56
C ILE A 304 59.28 3.92 67.86
N ASP A 305 59.15 4.53 69.04
CA ASP A 305 57.92 5.24 69.46
C ASP A 305 57.58 6.42 68.53
N ALA A 306 58.59 7.08 67.98
CA ALA A 306 58.40 8.18 67.03
C ALA A 306 57.88 7.68 65.67
N TRP A 307 58.46 6.62 65.10
CA TRP A 307 57.99 6.00 63.85
C TRP A 307 56.59 5.40 63.99
N GLY A 308 56.27 4.79 65.15
CA GLY A 308 54.93 4.30 65.44
C GLY A 308 53.88 5.41 65.39
N ARG A 309 54.10 6.50 66.14
CA ARG A 309 53.21 7.69 66.10
C ARG A 309 53.13 8.31 64.70
N GLN A 310 54.26 8.45 64.01
CA GLN A 310 54.28 9.00 62.64
C GLN A 310 53.45 8.14 61.67
N ALA A 311 53.53 6.81 61.77
CA ALA A 311 52.74 5.91 60.95
C ALA A 311 51.24 6.05 61.25
N ASP A 312 50.84 6.13 62.52
CA ASP A 312 49.43 6.34 62.91
C ASP A 312 48.90 7.72 62.49
N ASP A 313 49.70 8.77 62.61
CA ASP A 313 49.38 10.14 62.16
C ASP A 313 49.22 10.26 60.63
N CYS A 314 50.00 9.49 59.85
CA CYS A 314 49.85 9.40 58.40
C CYS A 314 48.58 8.62 58.03
N LEU A 315 48.29 7.49 58.70
CA LEU A 315 47.05 6.72 58.49
C LEU A 315 45.79 7.52 58.84
N ALA A 316 45.82 8.30 59.92
CA ALA A 316 44.73 9.21 60.29
C ALA A 316 44.46 10.29 59.23
N ARG A 317 45.48 10.66 58.45
CA ARG A 317 45.42 11.58 57.30
C ARG A 317 45.19 10.89 55.96
N GLN A 318 44.96 9.57 55.94
CA GLN A 318 44.84 8.72 54.74
C GLN A 318 46.11 8.70 53.85
N ASP A 319 47.25 9.16 54.39
CA ASP A 319 48.56 9.14 53.72
C ASP A 319 49.20 7.75 53.86
N LEU A 320 48.85 6.86 52.92
CA LEU A 320 49.42 5.50 52.86
C LEU A 320 50.93 5.51 52.58
N ASP A 321 51.44 6.51 51.87
CA ASP A 321 52.84 6.59 51.45
C ASP A 321 53.73 6.98 52.63
N GLY A 322 53.35 8.02 53.38
CA GLY A 322 54.02 8.39 54.63
C GLY A 322 53.93 7.31 55.71
N ALA A 323 52.80 6.59 55.80
CA ALA A 323 52.65 5.47 56.72
C ALA A 323 53.56 4.27 56.36
N VAL A 324 53.67 3.93 55.08
CA VAL A 324 54.60 2.90 54.60
C VAL A 324 56.05 3.33 54.81
N ALA A 325 56.41 4.59 54.57
CA ALA A 325 57.76 5.10 54.80
C ALA A 325 58.18 5.02 56.28
N ALA A 326 57.32 5.46 57.20
CA ALA A 326 57.57 5.40 58.63
C ALA A 326 57.75 3.95 59.15
N LEU A 327 56.90 3.02 58.70
CA LEU A 327 56.99 1.61 59.08
C LEU A 327 58.16 0.88 58.41
N THR A 328 58.61 1.32 57.23
CA THR A 328 59.82 0.79 56.58
C THR A 328 61.07 1.18 57.38
N ALA A 329 61.18 2.45 57.80
CA ALA A 329 62.28 2.91 58.64
C ALA A 329 62.34 2.17 60.00
N TRP A 330 61.19 1.89 60.61
CA TRP A 330 61.13 1.04 61.82
C TRP A 330 61.52 -0.42 61.50
N ALA A 331 61.02 -1.02 60.41
CA ALA A 331 61.37 -2.39 60.02
C ALA A 331 62.87 -2.58 59.73
N GLU A 332 63.53 -1.57 59.14
CA GLU A 332 64.99 -1.57 58.89
C GLU A 332 65.79 -1.41 60.19
N ALA A 333 65.33 -0.57 61.12
CA ALA A 333 65.98 -0.35 62.41
C ALA A 333 65.83 -1.55 63.36
N VAL A 334 64.73 -2.31 63.26
CA VAL A 334 64.48 -3.52 64.08
C VAL A 334 64.01 -4.70 63.20
N PRO A 335 64.89 -5.34 62.42
CA PRO A 335 64.50 -6.40 61.48
C PRO A 335 63.88 -7.65 62.12
N ALA A 336 64.05 -7.83 63.44
CA ALA A 336 63.44 -8.91 64.21
C ALA A 336 61.95 -8.66 64.55
N ASP A 337 61.47 -7.42 64.52
CA ASP A 337 60.10 -7.06 64.90
C ASP A 337 59.08 -7.69 63.93
N LEU A 338 58.28 -8.62 64.44
CA LEU A 338 57.26 -9.32 63.66
C LEU A 338 56.01 -8.44 63.44
N GLN A 339 55.66 -7.60 64.43
CA GLN A 339 54.46 -6.80 64.45
C GLN A 339 54.56 -5.66 63.42
N VAL A 340 55.71 -5.00 63.33
CA VAL A 340 55.92 -3.94 62.31
C VAL A 340 55.94 -4.53 60.90
N ARG A 341 56.54 -5.71 60.69
CA ARG A 341 56.58 -6.38 59.37
C ARG A 341 55.18 -6.80 58.91
N GLN A 342 54.34 -7.30 59.81
CA GLN A 342 52.92 -7.57 59.51
C GLN A 342 52.14 -6.29 59.17
N ARG A 343 52.34 -5.21 59.94
CA ARG A 343 51.68 -3.91 59.73
C ARG A 343 52.11 -3.25 58.40
N LEU A 344 53.40 -3.32 58.07
CA LEU A 344 53.97 -2.84 56.81
C LEU A 344 53.44 -3.63 55.61
N ALA A 345 53.45 -4.97 55.66
CA ALA A 345 52.94 -5.81 54.58
C ALA A 345 51.44 -5.58 54.32
N SER A 346 50.64 -5.38 55.38
CA SER A 346 49.22 -5.02 55.27
C SER A 346 49.01 -3.70 54.53
N LEU A 347 49.83 -2.68 54.82
CA LEU A 347 49.72 -1.36 54.17
C LEU A 347 50.29 -1.33 52.75
N GLN A 348 51.39 -2.04 52.49
CA GLN A 348 51.90 -2.25 51.13
C GLN A 348 50.85 -2.95 50.25
N THR A 349 50.11 -3.93 50.82
CA THR A 349 48.98 -4.59 50.14
C THR A 349 47.84 -3.61 49.83
N ARG A 350 47.43 -2.77 50.80
CA ARG A 350 46.39 -1.74 50.57
C ARG A 350 46.80 -0.71 49.52
N ARG A 351 48.05 -0.21 49.58
CA ARG A 351 48.62 0.72 48.60
C ARG A 351 48.65 0.11 47.20
N GLY A 352 49.08 -1.14 47.08
CA GLY A 352 49.07 -1.87 45.82
C GLY A 352 47.65 -2.09 45.26
N MET A 353 46.70 -2.49 46.10
CA MET A 353 45.30 -2.61 45.70
C MET A 353 44.72 -1.28 45.17
N ALA A 354 45.00 -0.16 45.83
CA ALA A 354 44.53 1.15 45.39
C ALA A 354 45.05 1.54 43.98
N LEU A 355 46.30 1.20 43.65
CA LEU A 355 46.85 1.41 42.30
C LEU A 355 46.11 0.59 41.23
N VAL A 356 45.73 -0.64 41.55
CA VAL A 356 44.95 -1.51 40.63
C VAL A 356 43.51 -1.02 40.51
N GLU A 357 42.87 -0.64 41.62
CA GLU A 357 41.49 -0.14 41.65
C GLU A 357 41.31 1.18 40.89
N ALA A 358 42.36 2.01 40.77
CA ALA A 358 42.33 3.23 39.97
C ALA A 358 42.19 2.99 38.45
N VAL A 359 42.60 1.82 37.94
CA VAL A 359 42.67 1.54 36.49
C VAL A 359 41.72 0.41 36.07
N ARG A 360 41.63 -0.66 36.87
CA ARG A 360 40.91 -1.89 36.56
C ARG A 360 39.44 -1.67 36.15
N PRO A 361 38.62 -0.82 36.81
CA PRO A 361 37.22 -0.62 36.41
C PRO A 361 37.08 -0.06 34.98
N ALA A 362 37.93 0.89 34.60
CA ALA A 362 37.93 1.48 33.25
C ALA A 362 38.41 0.48 32.20
N ALA A 363 39.46 -0.29 32.50
CA ALA A 363 40.00 -1.32 31.62
C ALA A 363 38.97 -2.45 31.35
N GLU A 364 38.30 -2.92 32.39
CA GLU A 364 37.24 -3.95 32.29
C GLU A 364 36.01 -3.42 31.55
N ALA A 365 35.62 -2.15 31.74
CA ALA A 365 34.52 -1.53 31.01
C ALA A 365 34.82 -1.34 29.52
N ALA A 366 36.03 -0.92 29.16
CA ALA A 366 36.47 -0.82 27.76
C ALA A 366 36.55 -2.20 27.09
N PHE A 367 37.04 -3.21 27.81
CA PHE A 367 37.07 -4.60 27.32
C PHE A 367 35.66 -5.17 27.10
N ALA A 368 34.71 -4.91 28.01
CA ALA A 368 33.33 -5.37 27.87
C ALA A 368 32.67 -4.84 26.58
N GLN A 369 32.81 -3.53 26.30
CA GLN A 369 32.22 -2.89 25.11
C GLN A 369 32.72 -3.46 23.77
N ILE A 370 33.96 -3.99 23.73
CA ILE A 370 34.51 -4.60 22.51
C ILE A 370 34.27 -6.12 22.47
N ALA A 371 34.20 -6.80 23.61
CA ALA A 371 33.93 -8.24 23.69
C ALA A 371 32.50 -8.64 23.26
N GLU A 372 31.54 -7.70 23.30
CA GLU A 372 30.18 -7.90 22.80
C GLU A 372 30.07 -7.79 21.26
N ARG A 373 31.07 -7.24 20.58
CA ARG A 373 31.12 -7.12 19.10
C ARG A 373 31.80 -8.35 18.48
N ARG A 374 31.20 -8.92 17.43
CA ARG A 374 31.67 -10.17 16.79
C ARG A 374 31.71 -10.06 15.26
N ASP A 375 32.23 -8.93 14.78
CA ASP A 375 31.82 -8.43 13.48
C ASP A 375 32.86 -8.67 12.35
N THR A 376 34.12 -9.01 12.67
CA THR A 376 35.14 -9.41 11.67
C THR A 376 36.18 -10.40 12.20
N GLU A 377 36.82 -11.13 11.28
CA GLU A 377 37.97 -12.01 11.56
C GLU A 377 39.20 -11.24 12.10
N ALA A 378 39.44 -10.04 11.58
CA ALA A 378 40.51 -9.14 12.06
C ALA A 378 40.26 -8.57 13.47
N LEU A 379 38.99 -8.46 13.89
CA LEU A 379 38.63 -8.16 15.29
C LEU A 379 38.93 -9.35 16.21
N THR A 380 38.79 -10.59 15.72
CA THR A 380 38.99 -11.81 16.53
C THR A 380 40.44 -11.94 17.02
N GLU A 381 41.43 -11.80 16.13
CA GLU A 381 42.86 -11.89 16.53
C GLU A 381 43.22 -10.82 17.57
N ARG A 382 42.76 -9.58 17.37
CA ARG A 382 42.99 -8.47 18.30
C ARG A 382 42.25 -8.67 19.64
N LEU A 383 41.07 -9.29 19.62
CA LEU A 383 40.31 -9.63 20.82
C LEU A 383 40.99 -10.74 21.64
N GLU A 384 41.64 -11.72 21.00
CA GLU A 384 42.48 -12.70 21.71
C GLU A 384 43.69 -12.05 22.37
N ALA A 385 44.34 -11.08 21.72
CA ALA A 385 45.41 -10.28 22.35
C ALA A 385 44.92 -9.49 23.59
N LEU A 386 43.71 -8.92 23.55
CA LEU A 386 43.09 -8.27 24.71
C LEU A 386 42.75 -9.28 25.83
N LYS A 387 42.27 -10.49 25.50
CA LYS A 387 42.05 -11.56 26.49
C LYS A 387 43.35 -11.98 27.17
N ALA A 388 44.44 -12.09 26.42
CA ALA A 388 45.77 -12.39 26.97
C ALA A 388 46.24 -11.31 27.94
N LEU A 389 46.15 -10.02 27.58
CA LEU A 389 46.47 -8.89 28.48
C LEU A 389 45.60 -8.89 29.76
N ARG A 390 44.32 -9.23 29.65
CA ARG A 390 43.43 -9.35 30.81
C ARG A 390 43.81 -10.52 31.72
N GLN A 391 44.22 -11.66 31.15
CA GLN A 391 44.70 -12.81 31.90
C GLN A 391 46.05 -12.54 32.58
N GLU A 392 46.96 -11.83 31.89
CA GLU A 392 48.22 -11.31 32.45
C GLU A 392 47.94 -10.44 33.69
N ALA A 393 47.10 -9.41 33.55
CA ALA A 393 46.73 -8.49 34.63
C ALA A 393 46.11 -9.23 35.85
N ALA A 394 45.19 -10.18 35.60
CA ALA A 394 44.60 -11.01 36.63
C ALA A 394 45.62 -11.91 37.35
N GLY A 395 46.59 -12.47 36.60
CA GLY A 395 47.68 -13.28 37.15
C GLY A 395 48.65 -12.48 38.01
N HIS A 396 48.98 -11.25 37.63
CA HIS A 396 49.76 -10.32 38.46
C HIS A 396 49.02 -9.98 39.76
N LEU A 397 47.72 -9.66 39.68
CA LEU A 397 46.89 -9.37 40.85
C LEU A 397 46.79 -10.57 41.81
N ALA A 398 46.55 -11.77 41.29
CA ALA A 398 46.51 -13.01 42.09
C ALA A 398 47.86 -13.34 42.76
N SER A 399 48.97 -12.87 42.19
CA SER A 399 50.33 -13.02 42.73
C SER A 399 50.74 -11.88 43.67
N LEU A 400 49.84 -10.96 44.02
CA LEU A 400 50.11 -9.74 44.80
C LEU A 400 51.17 -8.80 44.17
N ARG A 401 51.36 -8.89 42.84
CA ARG A 401 52.26 -8.05 42.04
C ARG A 401 51.50 -6.83 41.51
N PHE A 402 51.20 -5.91 42.42
CA PHE A 402 50.26 -4.82 42.15
C PHE A 402 50.71 -3.78 41.11
N PRO A 403 51.98 -3.30 41.09
CA PRO A 403 52.42 -2.37 40.04
C PRO A 403 52.29 -2.97 38.63
N GLU A 404 52.69 -4.22 38.45
CA GLU A 404 52.60 -4.93 37.17
C GLU A 404 51.15 -5.22 36.77
N ALA A 405 50.27 -5.49 37.74
CA ALA A 405 48.83 -5.60 37.49
C ALA A 405 48.22 -4.26 37.00
N ALA A 406 48.61 -3.14 37.61
CA ALA A 406 48.13 -1.81 37.22
C ALA A 406 48.64 -1.38 35.83
N ASP A 407 49.89 -1.71 35.48
CA ASP A 407 50.43 -1.53 34.13
C ASP A 407 49.68 -2.39 33.10
N ALA A 408 49.51 -3.69 33.36
CA ALA A 408 48.80 -4.58 32.45
C ALA A 408 47.33 -4.16 32.24
N TYR A 409 46.63 -3.70 33.28
CA TYR A 409 45.29 -3.09 33.13
C TYR A 409 45.33 -1.77 32.34
N SER A 410 46.38 -0.96 32.45
CA SER A 410 46.55 0.28 31.66
C SER A 410 46.75 -0.03 30.17
N ARG A 411 47.60 -1.03 29.86
CA ARG A 411 47.79 -1.54 28.49
C ARG A 411 46.50 -2.10 27.91
N LEU A 412 45.74 -2.90 28.69
CA LEU A 412 44.44 -3.43 28.31
C LEU A 412 43.45 -2.32 27.93
N ARG A 413 43.32 -1.27 28.76
CA ARG A 413 42.40 -0.15 28.51
C ARG A 413 42.71 0.55 27.19
N ASN A 414 43.95 1.02 27.03
CA ASN A 414 44.35 1.81 25.86
C ASN A 414 44.19 1.00 24.55
N ALA A 415 44.50 -0.30 24.58
CA ALA A 415 44.32 -1.19 23.44
C ALA A 415 42.83 -1.45 23.11
N ALA A 416 41.98 -1.61 24.12
CA ALA A 416 40.53 -1.78 23.94
C ALA A 416 39.86 -0.51 23.39
N GLU A 417 40.23 0.67 23.90
CA GLU A 417 39.73 1.98 23.42
C GLU A 417 40.11 2.25 21.96
N SER A 418 41.37 1.96 21.58
CA SER A 418 41.84 2.08 20.20
C SER A 418 41.10 1.13 19.24
N LEU A 419 40.84 -0.11 19.67
CA LEU A 419 40.10 -1.09 18.88
C LEU A 419 38.63 -0.70 18.72
N LEU A 420 38.01 -0.16 19.78
CA LEU A 420 36.64 0.34 19.77
C LEU A 420 36.46 1.52 18.80
N SER A 421 37.37 2.50 18.82
CA SER A 421 37.37 3.62 17.87
C SER A 421 37.47 3.14 16.42
N THR A 422 38.38 2.19 16.14
CA THR A 422 38.54 1.57 14.81
C THR A 422 37.25 0.88 14.36
N ALA A 423 36.63 0.08 15.23
CA ALA A 423 35.38 -0.64 14.92
C ALA A 423 34.17 0.30 14.73
N GLN A 424 34.12 1.41 15.46
CA GLN A 424 33.09 2.44 15.29
C GLN A 424 33.19 3.12 13.92
N GLY A 425 34.40 3.54 13.52
CA GLY A 425 34.65 4.10 12.18
C GLY A 425 34.29 3.12 11.06
N GLN A 426 34.72 1.86 11.17
CA GLN A 426 34.36 0.81 10.21
C GLN A 426 32.84 0.62 10.07
N SER A 427 32.11 0.66 11.19
CA SER A 427 30.64 0.59 11.19
C SER A 427 29.99 1.80 10.50
N GLY A 428 30.55 3.01 10.68
CA GLY A 428 30.10 4.24 10.02
C GLY A 428 30.29 4.19 8.51
N ALA A 429 31.52 3.93 8.07
CA ALA A 429 31.85 3.76 6.66
C ALA A 429 31.00 2.69 5.96
N THR A 430 30.69 1.58 6.64
CA THR A 430 29.84 0.50 6.10
C THR A 430 28.40 0.97 5.87
N ARG A 431 27.80 1.71 6.83
CA ARG A 431 26.46 2.28 6.66
C ARG A 431 26.41 3.33 5.56
N ALA A 432 27.39 4.24 5.53
CA ALA A 432 27.47 5.29 4.51
C ALA A 432 27.63 4.70 3.10
N ARG A 433 28.44 3.64 2.96
CA ARG A 433 28.56 2.89 1.70
C ARG A 433 27.22 2.32 1.25
N ALA A 434 26.49 1.63 2.13
CA ALA A 434 25.18 1.05 1.78
C ALA A 434 24.16 2.12 1.35
N ALA A 435 24.16 3.29 2.00
CA ALA A 435 23.32 4.43 1.60
C ALA A 435 23.72 4.98 0.22
N ALA A 436 25.02 5.09 -0.06
CA ALA A 436 25.52 5.54 -1.35
C ALA A 436 25.27 4.52 -2.48
N GLU A 437 25.32 3.22 -2.18
CA GLU A 437 24.99 2.13 -3.10
C GLU A 437 23.51 2.16 -3.49
N SER A 438 22.60 2.34 -2.51
CA SER A 438 21.17 2.51 -2.76
C SER A 438 20.86 3.79 -3.57
N ALA A 439 21.54 4.92 -3.27
CA ALA A 439 21.40 6.15 -4.05
C ALA A 439 21.88 5.99 -5.50
N ARG A 440 22.97 5.23 -5.71
CA ARG A 440 23.51 4.89 -7.02
C ARG A 440 22.53 4.04 -7.83
N GLU A 441 21.95 2.99 -7.24
CA GLU A 441 20.90 2.18 -7.89
C GLU A 441 19.69 3.03 -8.30
N ALA A 442 19.22 3.93 -7.43
CA ALA A 442 18.12 4.84 -7.75
C ALA A 442 18.46 5.77 -8.93
N ALA A 443 19.70 6.28 -8.99
CA ALA A 443 20.17 7.09 -10.11
C ALA A 443 20.30 6.29 -11.43
N GLN A 444 20.65 5.00 -11.37
CA GLN A 444 20.64 4.11 -12.55
C GLN A 444 19.22 3.83 -13.05
N GLN A 445 18.27 3.57 -12.14
CA GLN A 445 16.84 3.45 -12.49
C GLN A 445 16.30 4.77 -13.07
N ALA A 446 16.82 5.91 -12.60
CA ALA A 446 16.56 7.22 -13.19
C ALA A 446 17.31 7.49 -14.51
N ALA A 447 18.08 6.54 -15.04
CA ALA A 447 18.90 6.67 -16.26
C ALA A 447 19.90 7.83 -16.25
N ALA A 448 20.38 8.24 -15.07
CA ALA A 448 21.25 9.39 -14.89
C ALA A 448 22.60 9.28 -15.64
N GLU A 449 23.08 8.05 -15.88
CA GLU A 449 24.24 7.78 -16.75
C GLU A 449 24.11 8.44 -18.13
N LYS A 450 22.89 8.47 -18.68
CA LYS A 450 22.57 9.00 -20.01
C LYS A 450 22.01 10.42 -19.95
N ASP A 451 21.09 10.66 -19.02
CA ASP A 451 20.28 11.88 -19.00
C ASP A 451 20.86 12.97 -18.07
N ALA A 452 21.90 12.66 -17.29
CA ALA A 452 22.62 13.57 -16.39
C ALA A 452 24.12 13.19 -16.25
N THR A 453 24.78 12.87 -17.36
CA THR A 453 26.10 12.22 -17.42
C THR A 453 27.20 12.91 -16.60
N GLU A 454 27.26 14.25 -16.58
CA GLU A 454 28.29 14.97 -15.82
C GLU A 454 28.11 14.81 -14.30
N ALA A 455 26.87 14.93 -13.81
CA ALA A 455 26.54 14.73 -12.39
C ALA A 455 26.76 13.27 -11.97
N TRP A 456 26.43 12.32 -12.84
CA TRP A 456 26.73 10.90 -12.64
C TRP A 456 28.24 10.64 -12.51
N GLN A 457 29.07 11.20 -13.40
CA GLN A 457 30.53 11.05 -13.35
C GLN A 457 31.13 11.67 -12.09
N ALA A 458 30.62 12.82 -11.64
CA ALA A 458 31.04 13.44 -10.37
C ALA A 458 30.71 12.56 -9.15
N ALA A 459 29.53 11.92 -9.15
CA ALA A 459 29.12 10.98 -8.10
C ALA A 459 29.99 9.71 -8.10
N GLU A 460 30.26 9.11 -9.27
CA GLU A 460 31.18 7.98 -9.44
C GLU A 460 32.59 8.29 -8.95
N ASN A 461 33.14 9.46 -9.29
CA ASN A 461 34.47 9.87 -8.81
C ASN A 461 34.53 9.92 -7.27
N THR A 462 33.48 10.45 -6.64
CA THR A 462 33.36 10.54 -5.17
C THR A 462 33.19 9.16 -4.52
N TRP A 463 32.39 8.28 -5.13
CA TRP A 463 32.22 6.88 -4.71
C TRP A 463 33.56 6.13 -4.74
N ASN A 464 34.34 6.29 -5.81
CA ASN A 464 35.64 5.65 -5.96
C ASN A 464 36.67 6.15 -4.93
N GLN A 465 36.59 7.41 -4.49
CA GLN A 465 37.38 7.91 -3.35
C GLN A 465 37.01 7.20 -2.04
N GLY A 466 35.72 6.99 -1.77
CA GLY A 466 35.26 6.22 -0.60
C GLY A 466 35.74 4.77 -0.61
N ILE A 467 35.72 4.11 -1.79
CA ILE A 467 36.27 2.76 -1.96
C ILE A 467 37.79 2.74 -1.75
N ALA A 468 38.53 3.76 -2.17
CA ALA A 468 39.98 3.86 -1.96
C ALA A 468 40.32 4.04 -0.47
N ALA A 469 39.66 4.98 0.22
CA ALA A 469 39.85 5.20 1.65
C ALA A 469 39.48 3.95 2.49
N ALA A 470 38.38 3.27 2.14
CA ALA A 470 37.99 2.03 2.82
C ALA A 470 39.03 0.90 2.63
N LYS A 471 39.69 0.81 1.47
CA LYS A 471 40.81 -0.12 1.23
C LYS A 471 42.07 0.26 2.01
N ALA A 472 42.30 1.54 2.26
CA ALA A 472 43.40 2.04 3.08
C ALA A 472 43.13 1.90 4.61
N LEU A 473 41.96 1.41 5.02
CA LEU A 473 41.47 1.38 6.40
C LEU A 473 41.25 2.77 7.02
N GLU A 474 41.13 3.80 6.18
CA GLU A 474 40.84 5.18 6.55
C GLU A 474 39.33 5.40 6.65
N PHE A 475 38.73 4.90 7.74
CA PHE A 475 37.27 4.79 7.84
C PHE A 475 36.52 6.12 7.91
N GLU A 476 37.05 7.16 8.56
CA GLU A 476 36.41 8.50 8.60
C GLU A 476 36.42 9.20 7.23
N PRO A 477 37.56 9.24 6.49
CA PRO A 477 37.56 9.67 5.08
C PRO A 477 36.61 8.84 4.20
N ALA A 478 36.55 7.51 4.40
CA ALA A 478 35.64 6.65 3.66
C ALA A 478 34.16 6.98 3.92
N GLU A 479 33.76 7.13 5.20
CA GLU A 479 32.41 7.54 5.59
C GLU A 479 32.04 8.91 5.00
N THR A 480 32.97 9.87 5.04
CA THR A 480 32.78 11.20 4.46
C THR A 480 32.55 11.14 2.94
N ALA A 481 33.41 10.42 2.22
CA ALA A 481 33.31 10.27 0.77
C ALA A 481 32.03 9.52 0.34
N PHE A 482 31.64 8.44 1.03
CA PHE A 482 30.37 7.76 0.73
C PHE A 482 29.16 8.66 0.99
N ASN A 483 29.13 9.41 2.09
CA ASN A 483 28.05 10.37 2.36
C ASN A 483 27.96 11.50 1.31
N GLN A 484 29.09 11.92 0.71
CA GLN A 484 29.10 12.86 -0.41
C GLN A 484 28.63 12.19 -1.71
N ALA A 485 29.08 10.97 -2.00
CA ALA A 485 28.66 10.19 -3.16
C ALA A 485 27.14 9.94 -3.17
N ALA A 486 26.55 9.59 -2.02
CA ALA A 486 25.11 9.42 -1.87
C ALA A 486 24.33 10.67 -2.33
N LYS A 487 24.72 11.85 -1.83
CA LYS A 487 24.12 13.13 -2.22
C LYS A 487 24.29 13.44 -3.71
N ALA A 488 25.48 13.15 -4.26
CA ALA A 488 25.76 13.37 -5.67
C ALA A 488 24.93 12.46 -6.59
N PHE A 489 24.74 11.17 -6.24
CA PHE A 489 23.85 10.28 -6.98
C PHE A 489 22.38 10.71 -6.88
N SER A 490 21.89 11.11 -5.71
CA SER A 490 20.54 11.68 -5.58
C SER A 490 20.33 12.89 -6.50
N HIS A 491 21.30 13.82 -6.54
CA HIS A 491 21.23 14.98 -7.42
C HIS A 491 21.25 14.60 -8.92
N ALA A 492 22.07 13.63 -9.32
CA ALA A 492 22.09 13.12 -10.69
C ALA A 492 20.74 12.48 -11.09
N ALA A 493 20.08 11.79 -10.16
CA ALA A 493 18.74 11.23 -10.39
C ALA A 493 17.67 12.32 -10.59
N GLU A 494 17.72 13.40 -9.80
CA GLU A 494 16.84 14.56 -9.93
C GLU A 494 17.01 15.26 -11.30
N GLN A 495 18.27 15.50 -11.72
CA GLN A 495 18.56 16.10 -13.03
C GLN A 495 18.03 15.23 -14.18
N ALA A 496 18.22 13.91 -14.11
CA ALA A 496 17.75 12.97 -15.13
C ALA A 496 16.20 12.91 -15.21
N ALA A 497 15.51 13.00 -14.06
CA ALA A 497 14.06 13.11 -14.01
C ALA A 497 13.59 14.45 -14.64
N ALA A 498 14.24 15.56 -14.34
CA ALA A 498 13.92 16.87 -14.90
C ALA A 498 14.16 16.93 -16.42
N ALA A 499 15.28 16.37 -16.92
CA ALA A 499 15.60 16.27 -18.34
C ALA A 499 14.51 15.53 -19.13
N ARG A 500 14.05 14.38 -18.64
CA ARG A 500 12.97 13.60 -19.27
C ARG A 500 11.62 14.31 -19.22
N ARG A 501 11.30 14.98 -18.11
CA ARG A 501 10.07 15.81 -18.00
C ARG A 501 10.08 16.95 -19.02
N LEU A 502 11.21 17.64 -19.17
CA LEU A 502 11.41 18.70 -20.16
C LEU A 502 11.21 18.17 -21.58
N GLN A 503 11.77 17.00 -21.91
CA GLN A 503 11.58 16.41 -23.24
C GLN A 503 10.11 16.03 -23.49
N ALA A 504 9.46 15.36 -22.53
CA ALA A 504 8.04 15.01 -22.65
C ALA A 504 7.13 16.25 -22.81
N ALA A 505 7.48 17.39 -22.21
CA ALA A 505 6.76 18.65 -22.40
C ALA A 505 6.97 19.25 -23.80
N ARG A 506 8.16 19.12 -24.40
CA ARG A 506 8.42 19.49 -25.81
C ARG A 506 7.60 18.63 -26.78
N ASP A 507 7.56 17.33 -26.53
CA ASP A 507 6.84 16.37 -27.37
C ASP A 507 5.33 16.67 -27.34
N ARG A 508 4.74 16.86 -26.15
CA ARG A 508 3.32 17.26 -26.02
C ARG A 508 2.98 18.59 -26.68
N LEU A 509 3.83 19.61 -26.53
CA LEU A 509 3.63 20.91 -27.20
C LEU A 509 3.70 20.78 -28.73
N THR A 510 4.53 19.86 -29.24
CA THR A 510 4.63 19.55 -30.68
C THR A 510 3.39 18.80 -31.17
N ASP A 511 2.93 17.79 -30.42
CA ASP A 511 1.71 17.04 -30.71
C ASP A 511 0.47 17.92 -30.71
N GLU A 512 0.32 18.85 -29.75
CA GLU A 512 -0.85 19.75 -29.70
C GLU A 512 -0.84 20.75 -30.88
N LYS A 513 0.34 21.23 -31.30
CA LYS A 513 0.49 22.01 -32.55
C LYS A 513 0.09 21.18 -33.77
N ALA A 514 0.49 19.91 -33.84
CA ALA A 514 0.14 19.01 -34.94
C ALA A 514 -1.36 18.68 -34.99
N ARG A 515 -1.99 18.42 -33.83
CA ARG A 515 -3.43 18.14 -33.69
C ARG A 515 -4.33 19.31 -34.11
N ALA A 516 -3.90 20.55 -33.86
CA ALA A 516 -4.60 21.74 -34.33
C ALA A 516 -4.63 21.82 -35.86
N GLY A 517 -3.58 21.34 -36.53
CA GLY A 517 -3.36 21.50 -37.96
C GLY A 517 -3.14 22.96 -38.38
N GLU A 518 -2.68 23.17 -39.62
CA GLU A 518 -2.38 24.52 -40.11
C GLU A 518 -3.60 25.47 -40.08
N ALA A 519 -4.80 24.94 -40.31
CA ALA A 519 -6.02 25.75 -40.43
C ALA A 519 -6.42 26.45 -39.13
N LEU A 520 -6.42 25.74 -37.98
CA LEU A 520 -6.68 26.36 -36.67
C LEU A 520 -5.48 27.18 -36.20
N TRP A 521 -4.25 26.73 -36.45
CA TRP A 521 -3.05 27.48 -36.07
C TRP A 521 -2.96 28.86 -36.75
N ARG A 522 -3.30 28.95 -38.06
CA ARG A 522 -3.38 30.24 -38.77
C ARG A 522 -4.52 31.14 -38.26
N ARG A 523 -5.60 30.56 -37.75
CA ARG A 523 -6.75 31.28 -37.18
C ARG A 523 -6.54 31.78 -35.74
N LEU A 524 -5.49 31.34 -35.02
CA LEU A 524 -5.15 31.90 -33.72
C LEU A 524 -4.79 33.40 -33.83
N PRO A 525 -5.17 34.24 -32.85
CA PRO A 525 -4.72 35.63 -32.77
C PRO A 525 -3.19 35.74 -32.76
N GLU A 526 -2.66 36.78 -33.41
CA GLU A 526 -1.22 36.95 -33.58
C GLU A 526 -0.49 37.20 -32.25
N ASP A 527 -1.10 37.95 -31.33
CA ASP A 527 -0.60 38.18 -29.98
C ASP A 527 -0.48 36.87 -29.17
N VAL A 528 -1.40 35.93 -29.38
CA VAL A 528 -1.37 34.61 -28.74
C VAL A 528 -0.20 33.80 -29.29
N ARG A 529 0.01 33.77 -30.62
CA ARG A 529 1.15 33.08 -31.23
C ARG A 529 2.48 33.64 -30.73
N GLN A 530 2.65 34.97 -30.76
CA GLN A 530 3.88 35.63 -30.31
C GLN A 530 4.19 35.34 -28.83
N ARG A 531 3.16 35.31 -27.97
CA ARG A 531 3.28 34.98 -26.54
C ARG A 531 3.69 33.52 -26.31
N LEU A 532 3.12 32.57 -27.05
CA LEU A 532 3.50 31.15 -26.98
C LEU A 532 4.94 30.92 -27.44
N ASP A 533 5.36 31.58 -28.53
CA ASP A 533 6.74 31.48 -29.02
C ASP A 533 7.74 32.17 -28.09
N ALA A 534 7.35 33.28 -27.45
CA ALA A 534 8.15 33.93 -26.41
C ALA A 534 8.33 33.04 -25.17
N ALA A 535 7.25 32.39 -24.69
CA ALA A 535 7.30 31.45 -23.58
C ALA A 535 8.16 30.22 -23.91
N THR A 536 8.05 29.69 -25.13
CA THR A 536 8.89 28.58 -25.62
C THR A 536 10.38 28.96 -25.63
N ARG A 537 10.72 30.17 -26.10
CA ARG A 537 12.10 30.70 -26.04
C ARG A 537 12.59 30.91 -24.62
N ALA A 538 11.75 31.41 -23.72
CA ALA A 538 12.10 31.60 -22.31
C ALA A 538 12.42 30.26 -21.64
N ALA A 539 11.59 29.23 -21.84
CA ALA A 539 11.85 27.89 -21.33
C ALA A 539 13.15 27.28 -21.87
N ALA A 540 13.49 27.52 -23.15
CA ALA A 540 14.77 27.11 -23.71
C ALA A 540 15.97 27.82 -23.07
N ALA A 541 15.84 29.11 -22.73
CA ALA A 541 16.86 29.86 -22.00
C ALA A 541 17.03 29.37 -20.54
N THR A 542 15.93 29.07 -19.84
CA THR A 542 15.95 28.48 -18.49
C THR A 542 16.63 27.10 -18.48
N ALA A 543 16.40 26.27 -19.51
CA ALA A 543 17.11 25.00 -19.66
C ALA A 543 18.61 25.20 -19.90
N ALA A 544 19.00 26.23 -20.65
CA ALA A 544 20.41 26.56 -20.91
C ALA A 544 21.16 27.07 -19.66
N THR A 545 20.45 27.56 -18.63
CA THR A 545 21.03 27.89 -17.32
C THR A 545 21.06 26.70 -16.34
N GLY A 546 20.71 25.49 -16.79
CA GLY A 546 20.70 24.28 -15.98
C GLY A 546 19.42 24.02 -15.19
N ASP A 547 18.45 24.94 -15.20
CA ASP A 547 17.14 24.75 -14.54
C ASP A 547 16.18 23.96 -15.46
N LEU A 548 16.44 22.67 -15.56
CA LEU A 548 15.62 21.76 -16.37
C LEU A 548 14.19 21.62 -15.82
N ALA A 549 14.01 21.77 -14.50
CA ALA A 549 12.70 21.64 -13.84
C ALA A 549 11.80 22.86 -14.10
N GLY A 550 12.34 24.08 -13.95
CA GLY A 550 11.65 25.31 -14.30
C GLY A 550 11.36 25.41 -15.80
N ALA A 551 12.30 24.98 -16.64
CA ALA A 551 12.08 24.89 -18.08
C ALA A 551 10.93 23.93 -18.45
N ALA A 552 10.84 22.76 -17.80
CA ALA A 552 9.76 21.81 -18.02
C ALA A 552 8.40 22.39 -17.61
N ALA A 553 8.32 23.02 -16.43
CA ALA A 553 7.10 23.67 -15.95
C ALA A 553 6.65 24.83 -16.87
N ALA A 554 7.60 25.60 -17.42
CA ALA A 554 7.30 26.66 -18.38
C ALA A 554 6.72 26.13 -19.71
N LEU A 555 7.24 25.00 -20.24
CA LEU A 555 6.65 24.36 -21.42
C LEU A 555 5.28 23.74 -21.15
N GLU A 556 5.08 23.12 -19.98
CA GLU A 556 3.78 22.60 -19.55
C GLU A 556 2.71 23.71 -19.44
N ALA A 557 3.10 24.87 -18.89
CA ALA A 557 2.22 26.05 -18.87
C ALA A 557 1.91 26.55 -20.29
N THR A 558 2.89 26.53 -21.19
CA THR A 558 2.76 26.94 -22.61
C THR A 558 1.84 26.00 -23.40
N GLU A 559 1.97 24.69 -23.20
CA GLU A 559 1.08 23.64 -23.73
C GLU A 559 -0.38 23.90 -23.32
N ALA A 560 -0.61 24.10 -22.02
CA ALA A 560 -1.95 24.34 -21.49
C ALA A 560 -2.55 25.68 -21.98
N ASP A 561 -1.72 26.70 -22.20
CA ASP A 561 -2.15 27.99 -22.76
C ASP A 561 -2.52 27.88 -24.25
N LEU A 562 -1.77 27.10 -25.03
CA LEU A 562 -2.10 26.78 -26.41
C LEU A 562 -3.44 26.04 -26.48
N ALA A 563 -3.61 25.00 -25.67
CA ALA A 563 -4.85 24.23 -25.62
C ALA A 563 -6.06 25.15 -25.37
N ARG A 564 -6.03 25.97 -24.31
CA ARG A 564 -7.07 26.96 -23.99
C ARG A 564 -7.32 27.99 -25.10
N ALA A 565 -6.31 28.36 -25.87
CA ALA A 565 -6.48 29.29 -26.99
C ALA A 565 -7.21 28.63 -28.16
N LEU A 566 -6.89 27.37 -28.47
CA LEU A 566 -7.55 26.57 -29.49
C LEU A 566 -9.01 26.26 -29.12
N ASP A 567 -9.32 25.97 -27.85
CA ASP A 567 -10.70 25.69 -27.40
C ASP A 567 -11.62 26.90 -27.61
N ARG A 568 -11.16 28.10 -27.21
CA ARG A 568 -11.91 29.35 -27.41
C ARG A 568 -12.11 29.69 -28.88
N LEU A 569 -11.15 29.34 -29.74
CA LEU A 569 -11.22 29.56 -31.19
C LEU A 569 -12.18 28.59 -31.90
N ALA A 570 -12.28 27.35 -31.41
CA ALA A 570 -13.29 26.39 -31.86
C ALA A 570 -14.69 26.84 -31.45
N ALA A 571 -14.86 27.29 -30.20
CA ALA A 571 -16.12 27.78 -29.65
C ALA A 571 -16.68 29.04 -30.34
N SER A 572 -15.82 29.90 -30.89
CA SER A 572 -16.25 31.19 -31.47
C SER A 572 -16.66 31.13 -32.95
N GLY A 573 -16.46 30.00 -33.64
CA GLY A 573 -16.56 29.91 -35.10
C GLY A 573 -17.73 29.10 -35.66
N ALA A 574 -18.51 28.41 -34.82
CA ALA A 574 -19.56 27.51 -35.29
C ALA A 574 -20.93 28.19 -35.37
N ALA A 575 -21.67 27.90 -36.46
CA ALA A 575 -23.11 28.10 -36.48
C ALA A 575 -23.78 27.18 -35.45
N THR A 576 -24.93 27.57 -34.90
CA THR A 576 -25.70 26.69 -34.00
C THR A 576 -26.03 25.38 -34.73
N PRO A 577 -25.55 24.23 -34.27
CA PRO A 577 -25.81 22.97 -34.94
C PRO A 577 -27.30 22.59 -34.83
N PRO A 578 -27.85 21.79 -35.76
CA PRO A 578 -29.20 21.27 -35.64
C PRO A 578 -29.32 20.39 -34.39
N THR A 579 -30.46 20.47 -33.69
CA THR A 579 -30.73 19.61 -32.54
C THR A 579 -30.88 18.15 -32.97
N ALA A 580 -30.65 17.21 -32.04
CA ALA A 580 -30.83 15.78 -32.25
C ALA A 580 -32.14 15.38 -32.97
N ARG A 581 -33.25 16.08 -32.68
CA ARG A 581 -34.58 15.80 -33.29
C ARG A 581 -34.74 16.35 -34.71
N GLN A 582 -33.94 17.33 -35.09
CA GLN A 582 -33.88 17.85 -36.46
C GLN A 582 -32.91 17.02 -37.31
N GLN A 583 -31.89 16.43 -36.67
CA GLN A 583 -30.80 15.69 -37.33
C GLN A 583 -31.10 14.20 -37.53
N PHE A 584 -31.80 13.56 -36.58
CA PHE A 584 -32.06 12.12 -36.62
C PHE A 584 -33.55 11.81 -36.73
N HIS A 585 -33.88 10.79 -37.53
CA HIS A 585 -35.24 10.29 -37.64
C HIS A 585 -35.62 9.43 -36.44
N ARG A 586 -36.87 9.54 -35.98
CA ARG A 586 -37.47 8.67 -34.96
C ARG A 586 -38.85 8.20 -35.44
N PRO A 587 -39.13 6.89 -35.42
CA PRO A 587 -40.48 6.37 -35.55
C PRO A 587 -41.43 6.97 -34.49
N ALA A 588 -42.66 7.30 -34.89
CA ALA A 588 -43.62 7.96 -34.01
C ALA A 588 -44.15 7.06 -32.87
N SER A 589 -44.19 5.75 -33.10
CA SER A 589 -44.65 4.73 -32.15
C SER A 589 -44.08 3.36 -32.51
N GLY A 590 -44.25 2.37 -31.62
CA GLY A 590 -43.77 1.00 -31.85
C GLY A 590 -42.26 0.87 -31.65
N ASN A 591 -41.60 0.15 -32.55
CA ASN A 591 -40.14 0.01 -32.53
C ASN A 591 -39.46 1.31 -32.98
N LEU A 592 -38.65 1.90 -32.11
CA LEU A 592 -37.85 3.09 -32.36
C LEU A 592 -36.58 2.77 -33.18
N VAL A 593 -36.16 1.50 -33.23
CA VAL A 593 -35.09 1.04 -34.13
C VAL A 593 -35.65 0.99 -35.55
N THR A 594 -35.17 1.90 -36.40
CA THR A 594 -35.52 1.87 -37.82
C THR A 594 -34.94 0.59 -38.45
N ASN A 595 -35.78 -0.25 -39.06
CA ASN A 595 -35.37 -1.53 -39.66
C ASN A 595 -34.68 -2.48 -38.64
N GLY A 596 -35.26 -2.60 -37.43
CA GLY A 596 -34.76 -3.47 -36.37
C GLY A 596 -34.95 -4.97 -36.62
N ASP A 597 -35.90 -5.31 -37.48
CA ASP A 597 -36.15 -6.62 -38.11
C ASP A 597 -35.19 -6.91 -39.28
N LEU A 598 -34.34 -5.96 -39.67
CA LEU A 598 -33.31 -6.11 -40.68
C LEU A 598 -33.78 -6.57 -42.07
N GLU A 599 -35.08 -6.55 -42.38
CA GLU A 599 -35.61 -7.04 -43.66
C GLU A 599 -35.41 -6.06 -44.84
N ALA A 600 -35.28 -4.75 -44.57
CA ALA A 600 -35.10 -3.74 -45.60
C ALA A 600 -33.62 -3.35 -45.85
N GLY A 601 -33.26 -3.14 -47.11
CA GLY A 601 -31.91 -2.74 -47.53
C GLY A 601 -31.63 -3.12 -48.98
N GLN A 602 -30.41 -2.82 -49.44
CA GLN A 602 -29.94 -3.04 -50.82
C GLN A 602 -28.45 -3.42 -50.78
N ASP A 603 -27.95 -4.12 -51.79
CA ASP A 603 -26.51 -4.39 -52.01
C ASP A 603 -25.74 -4.88 -50.76
N ASP A 604 -26.32 -5.85 -50.05
CA ASP A 604 -25.79 -6.44 -48.81
C ASP A 604 -25.56 -5.45 -47.65
N GLN A 605 -26.24 -4.30 -47.72
CA GLN A 605 -26.35 -3.28 -46.68
C GLN A 605 -27.79 -3.15 -46.13
N PRO A 606 -28.02 -3.39 -44.82
CA PRO A 606 -29.29 -3.12 -44.18
C PRO A 606 -29.55 -1.61 -44.09
N LYS A 607 -30.78 -1.21 -44.42
CA LYS A 607 -31.21 0.20 -44.40
C LYS A 607 -31.16 0.77 -42.99
N ALA A 608 -30.61 1.97 -42.83
CA ALA A 608 -30.51 2.68 -41.55
C ALA A 608 -29.64 1.99 -40.47
N TRP A 609 -28.65 1.22 -40.90
CA TRP A 609 -27.61 0.63 -40.05
C TRP A 609 -26.21 1.02 -40.54
N SER A 610 -25.20 0.86 -39.69
CA SER A 610 -23.79 1.01 -40.03
C SER A 610 -23.38 0.15 -41.24
N ARG A 611 -22.39 0.60 -42.01
CA ARG A 611 -21.91 -0.12 -43.18
C ARG A 611 -21.37 -1.52 -42.82
N THR A 612 -21.80 -2.56 -43.51
CA THR A 612 -21.23 -3.91 -43.44
C THR A 612 -19.83 -3.90 -44.08
N ASP A 613 -18.85 -4.55 -43.45
CA ASP A 613 -17.47 -4.58 -43.99
C ASP A 613 -17.19 -5.80 -44.88
N GLY A 614 -18.12 -6.77 -44.93
CA GLY A 614 -18.00 -7.98 -45.73
C GLY A 614 -16.90 -8.94 -45.25
N LEU A 615 -16.38 -8.74 -44.03
CA LEU A 615 -15.31 -9.53 -43.44
C LEU A 615 -15.61 -9.93 -42.00
N THR A 616 -15.94 -8.95 -41.14
CA THR A 616 -16.35 -9.19 -39.75
C THR A 616 -17.86 -9.05 -39.58
N VAL A 617 -18.52 -8.18 -40.36
CA VAL A 617 -19.96 -7.89 -40.28
C VAL A 617 -20.62 -8.11 -41.64
N PHE A 618 -21.69 -8.89 -41.65
CA PHE A 618 -22.46 -9.27 -42.83
C PHE A 618 -23.97 -9.09 -42.57
N TRP A 619 -24.73 -8.84 -43.63
CA TRP A 619 -26.18 -8.94 -43.64
C TRP A 619 -26.57 -10.27 -44.29
N ASP A 620 -26.79 -11.28 -43.45
CA ASP A 620 -27.12 -12.61 -43.92
C ASP A 620 -28.60 -12.65 -44.34
N ARG A 621 -28.89 -13.16 -45.54
CA ARG A 621 -30.23 -13.16 -46.14
C ARG A 621 -31.09 -14.37 -45.75
N GLN A 622 -30.50 -15.39 -45.13
CA GLN A 622 -31.18 -16.64 -44.74
C GLN A 622 -30.90 -17.02 -43.29
N GLY A 623 -30.23 -16.14 -42.55
CA GLY A 623 -29.68 -16.43 -41.23
C GLY A 623 -30.58 -16.10 -40.05
N GLY A 624 -31.64 -15.31 -40.23
CA GLY A 624 -32.49 -14.75 -39.18
C GLY A 624 -33.62 -15.64 -38.70
N ARG A 625 -34.50 -15.10 -37.85
CA ARG A 625 -35.51 -15.81 -37.08
C ARG A 625 -36.93 -15.23 -37.26
N PRO A 626 -37.61 -15.50 -38.39
CA PRO A 626 -37.08 -15.98 -39.66
C PRO A 626 -36.65 -14.81 -40.57
N GLY A 627 -35.70 -15.04 -41.47
CA GLY A 627 -35.38 -14.08 -42.54
C GLY A 627 -33.93 -13.63 -42.53
N ARG A 628 -33.71 -12.32 -42.49
CA ARG A 628 -32.38 -11.70 -42.53
C ARG A 628 -31.84 -11.41 -41.13
N CYS A 629 -30.53 -11.35 -40.97
CA CYS A 629 -29.93 -10.94 -39.70
C CYS A 629 -28.56 -10.29 -39.89
N LEU A 630 -28.05 -9.67 -38.83
CA LEU A 630 -26.64 -9.29 -38.76
C LEU A 630 -25.84 -10.52 -38.32
N ARG A 631 -24.94 -10.99 -39.18
CA ARG A 631 -23.98 -12.07 -38.86
C ARG A 631 -22.61 -11.45 -38.59
N PHE A 632 -22.02 -11.78 -37.45
CA PHE A 632 -20.68 -11.34 -37.05
C PHE A 632 -19.72 -12.54 -37.03
N ASP A 633 -18.58 -12.45 -37.72
CA ASP A 633 -17.46 -13.39 -37.59
C ASP A 633 -16.39 -12.77 -36.68
N THR A 634 -16.28 -13.27 -35.46
CA THR A 634 -15.29 -12.80 -34.48
C THR A 634 -13.90 -13.41 -34.69
N ASP A 635 -13.80 -14.48 -35.48
CA ASP A 635 -12.58 -15.25 -35.78
C ASP A 635 -11.89 -14.76 -37.07
N VAL A 636 -11.67 -13.44 -37.14
CA VAL A 636 -10.96 -12.76 -38.25
C VAL A 636 -9.67 -12.19 -37.69
N GLN A 637 -8.53 -12.34 -38.38
CA GLN A 637 -7.27 -11.78 -37.89
C GLN A 637 -7.25 -10.25 -37.99
N GLN A 638 -6.64 -9.56 -37.02
CA GLN A 638 -6.42 -8.10 -37.13
C GLN A 638 -5.62 -7.72 -38.38
N ALA A 639 -4.72 -8.60 -38.83
CA ALA A 639 -3.96 -8.42 -40.06
C ALA A 639 -4.87 -8.35 -41.28
N ASP A 640 -5.86 -9.25 -41.39
CA ASP A 640 -6.82 -9.30 -42.49
C ASP A 640 -7.66 -8.03 -42.56
N LYS A 641 -8.24 -7.62 -41.41
CA LYS A 641 -9.03 -6.38 -41.32
C LYS A 641 -8.21 -5.16 -41.73
N LYS A 642 -6.95 -5.10 -41.29
CA LYS A 642 -6.02 -4.04 -41.67
C LYS A 642 -5.63 -4.12 -43.17
N GLN A 643 -5.49 -5.30 -43.75
CA GLN A 643 -5.20 -5.46 -45.18
C GLN A 643 -6.40 -4.98 -46.02
N LEU A 644 -7.61 -5.44 -45.72
CA LEU A 644 -8.85 -4.98 -46.38
C LEU A 644 -9.01 -3.46 -46.32
N GLN A 645 -8.70 -2.84 -45.17
CA GLN A 645 -8.76 -1.37 -45.01
C GLN A 645 -7.71 -0.60 -45.84
N ASN A 646 -6.52 -1.15 -46.04
CA ASN A 646 -5.42 -0.43 -46.72
C ASN A 646 -5.30 -0.78 -48.22
N GLN A 647 -5.69 -2.00 -48.61
CA GLN A 647 -5.50 -2.58 -49.94
C GLN A 647 -6.67 -3.53 -50.29
N PRO A 648 -7.91 -3.02 -50.42
CA PRO A 648 -9.09 -3.87 -50.60
C PRO A 648 -9.03 -4.75 -51.85
N GLU A 649 -8.47 -4.25 -52.96
CA GLU A 649 -8.30 -5.00 -54.21
C GLU A 649 -7.32 -6.18 -54.10
N ALA A 650 -6.41 -6.15 -53.12
CA ALA A 650 -5.41 -7.18 -52.88
C ALA A 650 -5.78 -8.12 -51.72
N PHE A 651 -6.99 -8.00 -51.16
CA PHE A 651 -7.44 -8.84 -50.04
C PHE A 651 -8.00 -10.18 -50.55
N ALA A 652 -7.32 -11.28 -50.21
CA ALA A 652 -7.64 -12.62 -50.72
C ALA A 652 -8.65 -13.41 -49.85
N GLY A 653 -9.21 -12.81 -48.80
CA GLY A 653 -10.05 -13.48 -47.80
C GLY A 653 -9.35 -13.62 -46.44
N LYS A 654 -10.08 -14.13 -45.42
CA LYS A 654 -9.54 -14.27 -44.07
C LYS A 654 -8.45 -15.35 -43.99
N THR A 655 -7.46 -15.13 -43.13
CA THR A 655 -6.36 -16.06 -42.88
C THR A 655 -6.54 -16.80 -41.55
N GLU A 656 -5.95 -17.99 -41.44
CA GLU A 656 -5.88 -18.71 -40.16
C GLU A 656 -4.78 -18.12 -39.26
N GLY A 657 -5.00 -18.10 -37.95
CA GLY A 657 -4.03 -17.56 -37.00
C GLY A 657 -4.40 -17.81 -35.55
N GLY A 658 -3.57 -17.31 -34.63
CA GLY A 658 -3.79 -17.50 -33.19
C GLY A 658 -5.01 -16.75 -32.68
N GLN A 659 -5.82 -17.40 -31.84
CA GLN A 659 -7.05 -16.86 -31.25
C GLN A 659 -6.94 -15.45 -30.64
N TYR A 660 -5.76 -15.09 -30.11
CA TYR A 660 -5.53 -13.78 -29.50
C TYR A 660 -5.24 -12.66 -30.50
N ASN A 661 -4.92 -12.99 -31.76
CA ASN A 661 -4.64 -12.02 -32.82
C ASN A 661 -5.91 -11.62 -33.60
N THR A 662 -7.08 -12.10 -33.15
CA THR A 662 -8.37 -11.87 -33.82
C THR A 662 -8.97 -10.51 -33.45
N VAL A 663 -9.84 -10.02 -34.33
CA VAL A 663 -10.71 -8.85 -34.08
C VAL A 663 -11.55 -9.10 -32.82
N GLY A 664 -12.10 -10.30 -32.64
CA GLY A 664 -12.84 -10.71 -31.46
C GLY A 664 -12.04 -10.58 -30.15
N ALA A 665 -10.74 -10.89 -30.15
CA ALA A 665 -9.89 -10.77 -28.97
C ALA A 665 -9.47 -9.34 -28.61
N HIS A 666 -9.29 -8.46 -29.59
CA HIS A 666 -8.71 -7.13 -29.38
C HIS A 666 -9.73 -5.99 -29.25
N GLU A 667 -10.80 -6.00 -30.05
CA GLU A 667 -11.75 -4.89 -30.16
C GLU A 667 -13.22 -5.30 -30.27
N GLY A 668 -13.48 -6.59 -30.51
CA GLY A 668 -14.81 -7.12 -30.76
C GLY A 668 -15.36 -6.76 -32.14
N VAL A 669 -16.44 -7.43 -32.52
CA VAL A 669 -17.18 -7.18 -33.75
C VAL A 669 -18.51 -6.54 -33.39
N TRP A 670 -18.90 -5.53 -34.15
CA TRP A 670 -20.08 -4.72 -33.85
C TRP A 670 -20.63 -4.02 -35.09
N ALA A 671 -21.93 -3.75 -35.03
CA ALA A 671 -22.66 -2.85 -35.92
C ALA A 671 -23.41 -1.83 -35.05
N PHE A 672 -23.98 -0.79 -35.64
CA PHE A 672 -24.89 0.11 -34.94
C PHE A 672 -26.10 0.48 -35.79
N ALA A 673 -27.26 0.62 -35.14
CA ALA A 673 -28.47 1.14 -35.76
C ALA A 673 -28.37 2.67 -35.92
N ALA A 674 -29.24 3.27 -36.74
CA ALA A 674 -29.36 4.73 -36.82
C ALA A 674 -29.60 5.34 -35.42
N PRO A 675 -29.02 6.52 -35.10
CA PRO A 675 -29.16 7.12 -33.79
C PRO A 675 -30.61 7.52 -33.49
N ILE A 676 -31.09 7.20 -32.29
CA ILE A 676 -32.49 7.40 -31.87
C ILE A 676 -32.56 8.64 -30.97
N PRO A 677 -33.17 9.77 -31.41
CA PRO A 677 -33.26 10.96 -30.59
C PRO A 677 -34.33 10.80 -29.50
N ILE A 678 -34.05 11.38 -28.33
CA ILE A 678 -34.84 11.23 -27.11
C ILE A 678 -35.80 12.43 -26.92
N LEU A 679 -37.05 12.13 -26.61
CA LEU A 679 -38.11 13.09 -26.32
C LEU A 679 -38.05 13.52 -24.85
N PRO A 680 -38.64 14.67 -24.45
CA PRO A 680 -38.50 15.16 -23.07
C PRO A 680 -39.07 14.17 -22.06
N ASP A 681 -40.21 13.58 -22.41
CA ASP A 681 -41.04 12.71 -21.56
C ASP A 681 -40.61 11.23 -21.61
N ASP A 682 -39.63 10.88 -22.45
CA ASP A 682 -39.08 9.52 -22.51
C ASP A 682 -38.34 9.19 -21.21
N GLN A 683 -38.90 8.34 -20.36
CA GLN A 683 -38.25 8.00 -19.08
C GLN A 683 -37.93 6.52 -18.91
N TYR A 684 -38.78 5.65 -19.45
CA TYR A 684 -38.69 4.19 -19.34
C TYR A 684 -38.73 3.56 -20.73
N PHE A 685 -37.95 2.50 -20.90
CA PHE A 685 -37.78 1.82 -22.18
C PHE A 685 -37.77 0.31 -21.97
N MET A 686 -38.18 -0.41 -23.01
CA MET A 686 -37.95 -1.85 -23.17
C MET A 686 -37.03 -2.06 -24.37
N ILE A 687 -35.96 -2.84 -24.19
CA ILE A 687 -35.11 -3.33 -25.28
C ILE A 687 -35.26 -4.85 -25.39
N GLU A 688 -35.38 -5.35 -26.60
CA GLU A 688 -35.57 -6.76 -26.95
C GLU A 688 -34.67 -7.10 -28.16
N VAL A 689 -34.17 -8.34 -28.24
CA VAL A 689 -33.34 -8.83 -29.35
C VAL A 689 -33.39 -10.35 -29.40
N ASP A 690 -33.46 -10.93 -30.60
CA ASP A 690 -33.09 -12.32 -30.82
C ASP A 690 -31.58 -12.39 -31.04
N CYS A 691 -30.89 -13.33 -30.36
CA CYS A 691 -29.46 -13.52 -30.51
C CYS A 691 -29.06 -14.99 -30.50
N MET A 692 -28.11 -15.34 -31.38
CA MET A 692 -27.46 -16.64 -31.46
C MET A 692 -25.95 -16.46 -31.32
N GLY A 693 -25.29 -17.33 -30.55
CA GLY A 693 -23.84 -17.36 -30.39
C GLY A 693 -23.23 -18.73 -30.71
N PRO A 694 -21.91 -18.81 -30.97
CA PRO A 694 -21.26 -20.03 -31.43
C PRO A 694 -21.08 -21.07 -30.31
N ALA A 695 -21.21 -20.65 -29.05
CA ALA A 695 -21.18 -21.52 -27.87
C ALA A 695 -21.92 -20.89 -26.69
N LYS A 696 -22.18 -21.71 -25.67
CA LYS A 696 -22.72 -21.29 -24.37
C LYS A 696 -21.90 -20.13 -23.78
N SER A 697 -22.58 -19.07 -23.38
CA SER A 697 -21.97 -17.90 -22.75
C SER A 697 -21.38 -18.22 -21.38
N SER A 698 -20.23 -17.62 -21.07
CA SER A 698 -19.62 -17.67 -19.73
C SER A 698 -20.00 -16.45 -18.89
N SER A 699 -19.58 -16.41 -17.62
CA SER A 699 -19.81 -15.24 -16.76
C SER A 699 -19.17 -13.95 -17.31
N LEU A 700 -18.05 -14.08 -18.05
CA LEU A 700 -17.25 -12.98 -18.60
C LEU A 700 -17.45 -12.74 -20.11
N MET A 701 -17.80 -13.78 -20.87
CA MET A 701 -17.80 -13.78 -22.33
C MET A 701 -19.18 -14.13 -22.87
N TYR A 702 -19.82 -13.16 -23.52
CA TYR A 702 -21.19 -13.21 -24.03
C TYR A 702 -21.42 -12.12 -25.10
N PRO A 703 -22.35 -12.33 -26.05
CA PRO A 703 -22.86 -11.26 -26.89
C PRO A 703 -23.74 -10.29 -26.08
N GLN A 704 -23.88 -9.06 -26.58
CA GLN A 704 -24.69 -8.03 -25.93
C GLN A 704 -25.12 -6.94 -26.91
N VAL A 705 -26.23 -6.26 -26.63
CA VAL A 705 -26.58 -5.00 -27.30
C VAL A 705 -26.19 -3.85 -26.38
N LEU A 706 -25.13 -3.14 -26.75
CA LEU A 706 -24.64 -1.97 -26.02
C LEU A 706 -25.57 -0.79 -26.27
N LEU A 707 -26.05 -0.18 -25.19
CA LEU A 707 -26.79 1.08 -25.21
C LEU A 707 -25.79 2.20 -24.92
N ARG A 708 -25.75 3.20 -25.81
CA ARG A 708 -24.81 4.32 -25.73
C ARG A 708 -25.59 5.62 -25.81
N GLY A 709 -25.62 6.36 -24.70
CA GLY A 709 -26.35 7.62 -24.59
C GLY A 709 -25.42 8.81 -24.80
N PHE A 710 -25.80 9.66 -25.73
CA PHE A 710 -25.04 10.82 -26.13
C PHE A 710 -25.83 12.12 -25.97
N ARG A 711 -25.09 13.23 -25.89
CA ARG A 711 -25.61 14.60 -25.83
C ARG A 711 -24.78 15.48 -26.76
N GLN A 712 -25.42 16.41 -27.46
CA GLN A 712 -24.72 17.35 -28.32
C GLN A 712 -23.74 18.20 -27.50
N PHE A 713 -22.52 18.35 -27.99
CA PHE A 713 -21.46 19.13 -27.36
C PHE A 713 -21.81 20.62 -27.33
N ASP A 714 -21.74 21.21 -26.15
CA ASP A 714 -21.86 22.65 -25.93
C ASP A 714 -20.54 23.17 -25.34
N PRO A 715 -19.75 23.96 -26.09
CA PRO A 715 -18.47 24.49 -25.62
C PRO A 715 -18.51 25.28 -24.31
N LYS A 716 -19.67 25.85 -23.93
CA LYS A 716 -19.84 26.61 -22.68
C LYS A 716 -20.13 25.72 -21.49
N ARG A 717 -20.84 24.61 -21.72
CA ARG A 717 -21.26 23.65 -20.67
C ARG A 717 -20.22 22.57 -20.46
N ASP A 718 -19.57 22.16 -21.53
CA ASP A 718 -18.65 21.03 -21.59
C ASP A 718 -17.17 21.50 -21.67
N GLU A 719 -16.86 22.73 -21.24
CA GLU A 719 -15.51 23.29 -21.17
C GLU A 719 -14.55 22.38 -20.38
N GLY A 720 -13.37 22.09 -20.92
CA GLY A 720 -12.41 21.16 -20.33
C GLY A 720 -12.81 19.67 -20.41
N THR A 721 -13.95 19.34 -21.00
CA THR A 721 -14.38 17.95 -21.21
C THR A 721 -13.73 17.36 -22.47
N PHE A 722 -12.51 16.84 -22.31
CA PHE A 722 -11.83 16.10 -23.38
C PHE A 722 -12.45 14.71 -23.56
N SER A 723 -13.41 14.59 -24.47
CA SER A 723 -13.79 13.29 -25.03
C SER A 723 -13.06 13.10 -26.37
N TRP A 724 -12.73 11.84 -26.68
CA TRP A 724 -11.98 11.51 -27.88
C TRP A 724 -12.94 11.26 -29.04
N PHE A 725 -12.79 12.04 -30.11
CA PHE A 725 -13.56 11.87 -31.34
C PHE A 725 -12.70 11.20 -32.40
N GLN A 726 -13.21 10.09 -32.93
CA GLN A 726 -12.79 9.56 -34.22
C GLN A 726 -13.74 10.07 -35.29
N ARG A 727 -13.23 10.13 -36.53
CA ARG A 727 -13.98 10.39 -37.75
C ARG A 727 -14.53 9.08 -38.37
N PRO A 728 -15.79 8.69 -38.13
CA PRO A 728 -16.50 7.77 -39.02
C PRO A 728 -17.58 8.52 -39.82
N HIS A 729 -17.63 8.23 -41.12
CA HIS A 729 -18.56 8.76 -42.13
C HIS A 729 -18.27 10.20 -42.64
N GLU A 730 -18.29 10.37 -43.97
CA GLU A 730 -18.31 11.69 -44.61
C GLU A 730 -19.65 12.41 -44.30
N ASP A 731 -19.59 13.71 -44.07
CA ASP A 731 -20.75 14.62 -43.92
C ASP A 731 -21.75 14.31 -42.77
N GLY A 732 -21.36 13.49 -41.78
CA GLY A 732 -22.18 13.16 -40.60
C GLY A 732 -21.69 13.79 -39.28
N PRO A 733 -22.53 13.83 -38.22
CA PRO A 733 -22.09 14.21 -36.87
C PRO A 733 -21.23 13.12 -36.23
N GLU A 734 -20.12 13.49 -35.57
CA GLU A 734 -19.27 12.52 -34.89
C GLU A 734 -19.76 12.20 -33.47
N PHE A 735 -19.70 10.91 -33.11
CA PHE A 735 -20.04 10.38 -31.80
C PHE A 735 -18.78 9.93 -31.07
N SER A 736 -18.58 10.33 -29.81
CA SER A 736 -17.32 10.06 -29.09
C SER A 736 -17.20 8.59 -28.60
N GLU A 737 -16.84 7.66 -29.49
CA GLU A 737 -16.39 6.30 -29.12
C GLU A 737 -14.85 6.15 -29.22
N GLN A 738 -14.27 5.20 -28.48
CA GLN A 738 -12.85 5.25 -28.06
C GLN A 738 -11.90 4.30 -28.85
N PHE A 739 -12.11 4.06 -30.16
CA PHE A 739 -11.36 3.03 -30.92
C PHE A 739 -10.83 3.50 -32.29
N GLY A 740 -9.70 4.23 -32.30
CA GLY A 740 -9.01 4.58 -33.55
C GLY A 740 -7.84 5.55 -33.39
N LYS A 741 -6.99 5.64 -34.42
CA LYS A 741 -5.73 6.44 -34.39
C LYS A 741 -5.88 7.90 -34.82
N ALA A 742 -6.92 8.23 -35.60
CA ALA A 742 -7.19 9.59 -36.04
C ALA A 742 -8.04 10.31 -34.99
N GLN A 743 -7.40 11.04 -34.09
CA GLN A 743 -8.05 11.86 -33.07
C GLN A 743 -8.20 13.30 -33.59
N ARG A 744 -9.39 13.90 -33.42
CA ARG A 744 -9.57 15.36 -33.53
C ARG A 744 -10.15 15.95 -32.25
N ARG A 745 -10.04 17.27 -32.11
CA ARG A 745 -10.77 18.03 -31.09
C ARG A 745 -12.27 18.00 -31.39
N THR A 746 -13.08 18.09 -30.34
CA THR A 746 -14.52 18.25 -30.43
C THR A 746 -14.87 19.56 -31.14
N GLU A 747 -15.87 19.52 -32.00
CA GLU A 747 -16.44 20.66 -32.69
C GLU A 747 -17.93 20.81 -32.32
N PRO A 748 -18.49 22.03 -32.31
CA PRO A 748 -19.91 22.23 -31.97
C PRO A 748 -20.81 21.52 -32.98
N GLY A 749 -21.64 20.59 -32.47
CA GLY A 749 -22.48 19.71 -33.28
C GLY A 749 -22.14 18.22 -33.13
N ASP A 750 -20.94 17.91 -32.63
CA ASP A 750 -20.55 16.57 -32.21
C ASP A 750 -21.37 16.07 -31.01
N TYR A 751 -21.35 14.75 -30.76
CA TYR A 751 -22.10 14.10 -29.70
C TYR A 751 -21.18 13.42 -28.67
N LEU A 752 -21.16 13.97 -27.45
CA LEU A 752 -20.47 13.43 -26.28
C LEU A 752 -21.23 12.23 -25.70
N MET A 753 -20.54 11.10 -25.50
CA MET A 753 -21.10 9.98 -24.75
C MET A 753 -21.13 10.30 -23.25
N ILE A 754 -22.33 10.45 -22.69
CA ILE A 754 -22.55 10.77 -21.27
C ILE A 754 -23.22 9.65 -20.47
N TRP A 755 -23.73 8.61 -21.15
CA TRP A 755 -24.42 7.48 -20.52
C TRP A 755 -24.11 6.16 -21.23
N ARG A 756 -24.09 5.06 -20.47
CA ARG A 756 -23.83 3.71 -20.98
C ARG A 756 -24.72 2.70 -20.26
N HIS A 757 -25.27 1.76 -21.02
CA HIS A 757 -25.99 0.60 -20.49
C HIS A 757 -25.80 -0.58 -21.47
N GLY A 758 -26.45 -1.72 -21.24
CA GLY A 758 -26.40 -2.84 -22.19
C GLY A 758 -27.36 -3.97 -21.85
N LEU A 759 -27.97 -4.55 -22.88
CA LEU A 759 -28.70 -5.81 -22.78
C LEU A 759 -27.71 -6.97 -22.96
N VAL A 760 -27.49 -7.73 -21.90
CA VAL A 760 -26.59 -8.89 -21.90
C VAL A 760 -27.31 -10.12 -22.46
N CYS A 761 -26.76 -10.72 -23.53
CA CYS A 761 -27.34 -11.87 -24.20
C CYS A 761 -26.59 -13.15 -23.79
N ARG A 762 -26.93 -13.75 -22.64
CA ARG A 762 -26.25 -14.98 -22.16
C ARG A 762 -26.80 -16.21 -22.87
N ASN A 763 -26.25 -16.58 -24.02
CA ASN A 763 -26.65 -17.80 -24.71
C ASN A 763 -26.51 -19.05 -23.82
N SER A 764 -27.56 -19.85 -23.72
CA SER A 764 -27.57 -21.06 -22.89
C SER A 764 -26.85 -22.24 -23.55
N GLU A 765 -26.84 -22.29 -24.88
CA GLU A 765 -26.23 -23.34 -25.72
C GLU A 765 -25.55 -22.76 -26.98
N ALA A 766 -24.91 -23.64 -27.76
CA ALA A 766 -24.27 -23.29 -29.03
C ALA A 766 -25.29 -23.26 -30.17
N ASN A 767 -25.23 -22.22 -31.02
CA ASN A 767 -26.06 -22.07 -32.23
C ASN A 767 -27.58 -22.13 -31.99
N LEU A 768 -28.02 -21.74 -30.78
CA LEU A 768 -29.43 -21.63 -30.42
C LEU A 768 -29.88 -20.17 -30.52
N TRP A 769 -30.97 -19.91 -31.24
CA TRP A 769 -31.65 -18.61 -31.26
C TRP A 769 -32.46 -18.41 -29.99
N GLU A 770 -32.05 -17.44 -29.17
CA GLU A 770 -32.68 -17.11 -27.91
C GLU A 770 -33.16 -15.66 -27.89
N HIS A 771 -34.29 -15.43 -27.21
CA HIS A 771 -34.91 -14.10 -27.11
C HIS A 771 -34.53 -13.43 -25.78
N PHE A 772 -33.90 -12.27 -25.88
CA PHE A 772 -33.38 -11.49 -24.75
C PHE A 772 -34.14 -10.18 -24.63
N ARG A 773 -34.50 -9.79 -23.41
CA ARG A 773 -35.12 -8.47 -23.14
C ARG A 773 -34.74 -7.88 -21.79
N MET A 774 -34.87 -6.56 -21.66
CA MET A 774 -34.61 -5.80 -20.44
C MET A 774 -35.35 -4.46 -20.44
N GLY A 775 -36.00 -4.13 -19.32
CA GLY A 775 -36.49 -2.78 -19.06
C GLY A 775 -35.40 -1.89 -18.45
N PHE A 776 -35.24 -0.66 -18.95
CA PHE A 776 -34.32 0.32 -18.36
C PHE A 776 -34.96 1.71 -18.19
N LYS A 777 -34.45 2.47 -17.22
CA LYS A 777 -34.83 3.86 -16.95
C LYS A 777 -33.65 4.79 -17.30
N LEU A 778 -33.92 5.92 -17.94
CA LEU A 778 -32.91 6.96 -18.15
C LEU A 778 -32.55 7.70 -16.85
N PRO A 779 -31.37 8.34 -16.75
CA PRO A 779 -31.04 9.19 -15.62
C PRO A 779 -32.02 10.36 -15.47
N ASP A 780 -32.36 10.67 -14.22
CA ASP A 780 -33.14 11.87 -13.86
C ASP A 780 -32.26 13.14 -13.83
N ASP A 781 -30.94 12.99 -13.65
CA ASP A 781 -29.96 14.08 -13.67
C ASP A 781 -29.70 14.57 -15.11
N PRO A 782 -30.01 15.84 -15.45
CA PRO A 782 -29.80 16.38 -16.79
C PRO A 782 -28.35 16.32 -17.29
N ARG A 783 -27.36 16.20 -16.39
CA ARG A 783 -25.94 16.06 -16.76
C ARG A 783 -25.63 14.70 -17.38
N PHE A 784 -26.43 13.67 -17.10
CA PHE A 784 -26.25 12.30 -17.59
C PHE A 784 -27.41 11.82 -18.47
N ARG A 785 -28.48 12.60 -18.61
CA ARG A 785 -29.63 12.28 -19.47
C ARG A 785 -29.27 12.46 -20.95
N PRO A 786 -29.31 11.39 -21.79
CA PRO A 786 -28.95 11.49 -23.19
C PRO A 786 -30.03 12.19 -24.02
N GLU A 787 -29.59 12.91 -25.06
CA GLU A 787 -30.43 13.45 -26.14
C GLU A 787 -30.58 12.46 -27.30
N VAL A 788 -29.65 11.51 -27.43
CA VAL A 788 -29.61 10.47 -28.46
C VAL A 788 -29.17 9.14 -27.84
N ILE A 789 -29.79 8.03 -28.21
CA ILE A 789 -29.32 6.69 -27.90
C ILE A 789 -28.89 5.99 -29.20
N LEU A 790 -27.72 5.36 -29.17
CA LEU A 790 -27.24 4.44 -30.19
C LEU A 790 -27.34 3.01 -29.65
N LEU A 791 -27.91 2.10 -30.45
CA LEU A 791 -27.89 0.66 -30.19
C LEU A 791 -26.77 0.02 -30.99
N LYS A 792 -25.91 -0.72 -30.29
CA LYS A 792 -24.70 -1.34 -30.85
C LYS A 792 -24.63 -2.82 -30.46
N PRO A 793 -25.21 -3.74 -31.26
CA PRO A 793 -24.93 -5.17 -31.14
C PRO A 793 -23.43 -5.41 -31.19
N TYR A 794 -22.93 -6.23 -30.26
CA TYR A 794 -21.51 -6.45 -30.02
C TYR A 794 -21.25 -7.90 -29.62
N ALA A 795 -20.27 -8.52 -30.25
CA ALA A 795 -19.75 -9.84 -29.91
C ALA A 795 -18.22 -9.81 -29.83
N MET A 796 -17.62 -10.72 -29.06
CA MET A 796 -16.16 -10.81 -28.94
C MET A 796 -15.68 -12.25 -28.75
N TRP A 797 -16.13 -12.90 -27.68
CA TRP A 797 -15.70 -14.23 -27.26
C TRP A 797 -16.90 -15.00 -26.70
N PRO A 798 -16.92 -16.35 -26.80
CA PRO A 798 -15.97 -17.20 -27.54
C PRO A 798 -15.92 -16.92 -29.05
N LEU A 799 -14.79 -17.24 -29.70
CA LEU A 799 -14.62 -16.97 -31.13
C LEU A 799 -15.59 -17.82 -31.98
N GLY A 800 -16.05 -17.24 -33.09
CA GLY A 800 -16.95 -17.87 -34.05
C GLY A 800 -18.04 -16.92 -34.56
N GLU A 801 -19.10 -17.51 -35.14
CA GLU A 801 -20.24 -16.78 -35.69
C GLU A 801 -21.27 -16.40 -34.61
N TYR A 802 -21.63 -15.13 -34.60
CA TYR A 802 -22.78 -14.61 -33.86
C TYR A 802 -23.84 -14.08 -34.82
N ARG A 803 -25.10 -14.12 -34.40
CA ARG A 803 -26.22 -13.56 -35.17
C ARG A 803 -27.12 -12.72 -34.25
N PHE A 804 -27.58 -11.58 -34.77
CA PHE A 804 -28.48 -10.66 -34.09
C PHE A 804 -29.63 -10.31 -35.02
N ASP A 805 -30.85 -10.37 -34.50
CA ASP A 805 -32.09 -10.16 -35.24
C ASP A 805 -33.20 -9.58 -34.35
N ASN A 806 -34.29 -9.11 -34.93
CA ASN A 806 -35.48 -8.59 -34.23
C ASN A 806 -35.14 -7.59 -33.11
N LEU A 807 -34.24 -6.63 -33.37
CA LEU A 807 -33.89 -5.60 -32.40
C LEU A 807 -35.04 -4.60 -32.22
N VAL A 808 -35.63 -4.64 -31.03
CA VAL A 808 -36.69 -3.71 -30.62
C VAL A 808 -36.18 -2.78 -29.53
N LEU A 809 -36.41 -1.48 -29.70
CA LEU A 809 -36.41 -0.51 -28.61
C LEU A 809 -37.76 0.20 -28.62
N ARG A 810 -38.48 0.20 -27.52
CA ARG A 810 -39.72 0.98 -27.38
C ARG A 810 -39.75 1.74 -26.06
N THR A 811 -40.54 2.80 -26.00
CA THR A 811 -40.94 3.40 -24.73
C THR A 811 -41.79 2.40 -23.93
N ALA A 812 -41.71 2.48 -22.61
CA ALA A 812 -42.52 1.71 -21.67
C ALA A 812 -43.21 2.64 -20.67
N THR A 813 -44.30 2.19 -20.05
CA THR A 813 -44.88 2.92 -18.91
C THR A 813 -44.08 2.66 -17.63
N PRO A 814 -44.23 3.50 -16.57
CA PRO A 814 -43.64 3.22 -15.26
C PRO A 814 -44.08 1.86 -14.71
N GLU A 815 -45.33 1.48 -14.94
CA GLU A 815 -45.94 0.22 -14.47
C GLU A 815 -45.32 -0.99 -15.18
N GLU A 816 -45.23 -0.95 -16.52
CA GLU A 816 -44.51 -1.98 -17.30
C GLU A 816 -43.08 -2.15 -16.76
N TYR A 817 -42.34 -1.04 -16.60
CA TYR A 817 -40.97 -1.08 -16.11
C TYR A 817 -40.85 -1.72 -14.72
N GLN A 818 -41.77 -1.42 -13.79
CA GLN A 818 -41.79 -2.01 -12.46
C GLN A 818 -42.17 -3.50 -12.48
N GLU A 819 -43.11 -3.91 -13.35
CA GLU A 819 -43.45 -5.32 -13.56
C GLU A 819 -42.21 -6.11 -14.04
N TYR A 820 -41.45 -5.57 -14.98
CA TYR A 820 -40.21 -6.22 -15.46
C TYR A 820 -39.10 -6.27 -14.40
N GLN A 821 -38.96 -5.24 -13.55
CA GLN A 821 -37.98 -5.27 -12.46
C GLN A 821 -38.37 -6.25 -11.34
N THR A 822 -39.67 -6.40 -11.05
CA THR A 822 -40.17 -7.27 -9.97
C THR A 822 -40.27 -8.75 -10.38
N THR A 823 -40.62 -9.04 -11.63
CA THR A 823 -40.70 -10.43 -12.14
C THR A 823 -39.35 -11.10 -12.38
N GLY A 824 -38.23 -10.36 -12.23
CA GLY A 824 -36.89 -10.92 -12.35
C GLY A 824 -36.53 -11.41 -13.75
N ARG A 825 -37.31 -11.05 -14.79
CA ARG A 825 -37.17 -11.47 -16.20
C ARG A 825 -35.98 -10.82 -16.91
N HIS A 826 -34.86 -10.67 -16.22
CA HIS A 826 -33.59 -10.28 -16.79
C HIS A 826 -32.99 -11.47 -17.56
N SER A 827 -32.98 -11.34 -18.88
CA SER A 827 -32.18 -12.11 -19.86
C SER A 827 -32.67 -13.42 -20.49
N ILE A 828 -33.69 -14.19 -20.05
CA ILE A 828 -34.24 -15.30 -20.89
C ILE A 828 -35.74 -15.49 -20.67
N GLU A 829 -36.56 -15.49 -21.74
CA GLU A 829 -37.89 -16.12 -21.70
C GLU A 829 -37.75 -17.64 -21.82
N GLY A 830 -38.03 -18.37 -20.74
CA GLY A 830 -38.08 -19.84 -20.73
C GLY A 830 -37.20 -20.55 -19.70
N PHE A 831 -36.31 -19.84 -18.99
CA PHE A 831 -35.35 -20.46 -18.05
C PHE A 831 -35.75 -20.37 -16.56
N MET A 832 -37.02 -20.61 -16.25
CA MET A 832 -37.40 -21.05 -14.90
C MET A 832 -38.06 -22.43 -15.00
N PRO A 833 -37.56 -23.46 -14.28
CA PRO A 833 -38.44 -24.53 -13.85
C PRO A 833 -39.51 -23.90 -12.95
N LEU A 834 -40.78 -24.19 -13.23
CA LEU A 834 -41.83 -23.99 -12.25
C LEU A 834 -41.76 -25.17 -11.27
N GLU A 835 -40.96 -25.00 -10.20
CA GLU A 835 -41.14 -25.54 -8.84
C GLU A 835 -40.01 -25.08 -7.90
#